data_AF-A0A372DX40-F1
#
_entry.id   AF-A0A372DX40-F1
#
_cell.length_a   1.000
_cell.length_b   1.000
_cell.length_c   1.000
_cell.angle_alpha   90.00
_cell.angle_beta   90.00
_cell.angle_gamma   90.00
#
_symmetry.space_group_name_H-M   'P 1'
#
loop_
_entity.id
_entity.type
_entity.pdbx_description
1 polymer ?
#
loop_
_entity_poly.entity_id
_entity_poly.type
_entity_poly.pdbx_seq_one_letter_code
_entity_poly.pdbx_strand_id
1 'polypeptide(L)'
;MLQLRSVSRALRFNFPARTSRGALTEHLAHYLLLFDTAAPEHAGWGEAAPLAGLSPDYGPDFATTLEGFVREFNHRQLRELLPQEAAELVGPEWPALRFALETAALDYQHGARRQLYNNAFSRGETGLPINGLVWMGDAAFMHEQIEAKLAAGFDCLKLKIGGLDFATELRILADIRAQAGPDRLTLRVDANGAFAPAEALGKLEQLARFGLHSIEQPIAAGQWAALAEVCRHSPVPVALDEELIGLTEPARQPELLEQVQPAYLVLKPTLLGGLAASQHWAALADRHSIGWWLTSALESNVGLNAISQLAGTVALPGFPQGLGTGQLYHNNLVAPLSIEGGKLHYDPAVPGKRRGSGGWQPCGCASCVILSTLLGKFIPCMPLRLGALLRACHQRRPWRLRWWLLLLLGLAGPVVSSRGQITEPVFRLLRPRARQAKVPFALQRNLIVVEARLNGQGPYNFLLDTGLASSLITDPAVGRELNLATTDRFLVSGAGEESALEAFRVPAVAVQLSGQVGASRASFLMLSEDVLNISGYVGMPVHGLLGADVFRHLVVQVDTEQQMLVFRDPARYRAPRGRRWARLPLEFDGAKAFLNLPVQLSDSLQLPLRLVLDTGAGHALSLETTSDPRLRVPPARLRTQLGRGLNGNINGFLGRVQALQLGRYRISNLLTSYPDSADVAGRAETFRNGNLGFELLKRFTTIIDYPHNQLLLKPNSLFRDPFEHDMCGFDLLAFGPGFQRYRLLRIEPGGPAEQAGLKVNDEIISINLIPAEFFSLTDISRMLHSADGRQLLFVVRRAGTDELQTARVRLTRRI
;
A
#
# COMPACT_ATOMS: atom_id res chain seq x y z
N MET A 1 3.65 8.12 39.85
CA MET A 1 3.24 9.46 39.37
C MET A 1 2.88 9.32 37.92
N LEU A 2 1.78 9.92 37.48
CA LEU A 2 1.35 9.84 36.09
C LEU A 2 2.24 10.70 35.19
N GLN A 3 2.52 10.16 34.01
CA GLN A 3 3.25 10.82 32.93
C GLN A 3 2.55 10.53 31.60
N LEU A 4 2.64 11.49 30.69
CA LEU A 4 2.30 11.37 29.29
C LEU A 4 3.55 11.25 28.43
N ARG A 5 3.45 10.45 27.38
CA ARG A 5 4.36 10.44 26.24
C ARG A 5 3.54 10.51 24.95
N SER A 6 3.95 11.35 24.01
CA SER A 6 3.38 11.39 22.66
C SER A 6 4.22 10.60 21.65
N VAL A 7 3.57 10.01 20.67
CA VAL A 7 4.20 9.37 19.50
C VAL A 7 3.35 9.65 18.27
N SER A 8 3.98 10.10 17.19
CA SER A 8 3.26 10.37 15.93
C SER A 8 3.47 9.26 14.90
N ARG A 9 2.47 9.03 14.05
CA ARG A 9 2.54 8.11 12.92
C ARG A 9 1.79 8.67 11.73
N ALA A 10 2.46 8.75 10.59
CA ALA A 10 1.81 8.95 9.31
C ALA A 10 1.10 7.65 8.89
N LEU A 11 -0.22 7.64 8.95
CA LEU A 11 -1.07 6.58 8.42
C LEU A 11 -1.18 6.74 6.91
N ARG A 12 -0.97 5.65 6.18
CA ARG A 12 -0.92 5.65 4.72
C ARG A 12 -2.09 4.89 4.17
N PHE A 13 -2.90 5.55 3.34
CA PHE A 13 -4.11 4.96 2.80
C PHE A 13 -3.78 3.76 1.90
N ASN A 14 -4.62 2.72 1.90
CA ASN A 14 -4.48 1.55 1.02
C ASN A 14 -5.03 1.79 -0.39
N PHE A 15 -5.60 2.97 -0.64
CA PHE A 15 -6.03 3.47 -1.93
C PHE A 15 -5.99 5.01 -1.90
N PRO A 16 -6.13 5.71 -3.05
CA PRO A 16 -6.17 7.17 -3.10
C PRO A 16 -7.44 7.69 -2.41
N ALA A 17 -7.36 8.00 -1.12
CA ALA A 17 -8.51 8.49 -0.37
C ALA A 17 -8.83 9.94 -0.76
N ARG A 18 -10.05 10.19 -1.23
CA ARG A 18 -10.56 11.53 -1.53
C ARG A 18 -11.65 11.94 -0.55
N THR A 19 -11.46 13.07 0.10
CA THR A 19 -12.54 13.77 0.78
C THR A 19 -13.08 14.87 -0.14
N SER A 20 -14.23 15.43 0.19
CA SER A 20 -14.76 16.65 -0.47
C SER A 20 -13.78 17.83 -0.38
N ARG A 21 -12.74 17.73 0.44
CA ARG A 21 -11.76 18.76 0.78
C ARG A 21 -10.37 18.49 0.18
N GLY A 22 -10.22 17.46 -0.64
CA GLY A 22 -8.98 17.12 -1.32
C GLY A 22 -8.58 15.65 -1.18
N ALA A 23 -7.53 15.28 -1.92
CA ALA A 23 -6.92 13.96 -1.82
C ALA A 23 -5.97 13.92 -0.61
N LEU A 24 -6.03 12.82 0.15
CA LEU A 24 -5.17 12.57 1.32
C LEU A 24 -4.25 11.38 1.01
N THR A 25 -2.93 11.60 1.00
CA THR A 25 -1.91 10.55 0.86
C THR A 25 -1.61 9.92 2.21
N GLU A 26 -1.50 10.78 3.22
CA GLU A 26 -1.21 10.41 4.60
C GLU A 26 -2.17 11.13 5.55
N HIS A 27 -2.43 10.50 6.69
CA HIS A 27 -3.14 11.11 7.81
C HIS A 27 -2.28 10.96 9.06
N LEU A 28 -1.94 12.07 9.71
CA LEU A 28 -1.03 12.07 10.85
C LEU A 28 -1.82 11.80 12.13
N ALA A 29 -1.57 10.63 12.74
CA ALA A 29 -2.13 10.27 14.04
C ALA A 29 -1.09 10.47 15.15
N HIS A 30 -1.49 11.12 16.23
CA HIS A 30 -0.69 11.33 17.43
C HIS A 30 -1.24 10.50 18.57
N TYR A 31 -0.46 9.56 19.07
CA TYR A 31 -0.83 8.70 20.20
C TYR A 31 -0.35 9.32 21.51
N LEU A 32 -1.26 9.44 22.47
CA LEU A 32 -0.94 9.78 23.86
C LEU A 32 -0.89 8.50 24.69
N LEU A 33 0.24 8.28 25.35
CA LEU A 33 0.48 7.16 26.26
C LEU A 33 0.52 7.69 27.69
N LEU A 34 -0.49 7.36 28.49
CA LEU A 34 -0.60 7.69 29.91
C LEU A 34 -0.13 6.52 30.76
N PHE A 35 0.85 6.70 31.63
CA PHE A 35 1.38 5.64 32.49
C PHE A 35 1.85 6.16 33.84
N ASP A 36 1.92 5.30 34.85
CA ASP A 36 2.64 5.61 36.08
C ASP A 36 4.14 5.35 35.91
N THR A 37 4.98 6.26 36.40
CA THR A 37 6.45 6.10 36.43
C THR A 37 6.92 4.79 37.09
N ALA A 38 6.13 4.22 38.01
CA ALA A 38 6.42 2.95 38.67
C ALA A 38 6.11 1.73 37.78
N ALA A 39 5.28 1.88 36.74
CA ALA A 39 4.87 0.82 35.81
C ALA A 39 4.71 1.36 34.37
N PRO A 40 5.79 1.85 33.73
CA PRO A 40 5.73 2.49 32.41
C PRO A 40 5.27 1.57 31.27
N GLU A 41 5.34 0.25 31.47
CA GLU A 41 4.80 -0.75 30.56
C GLU A 41 3.27 -0.83 30.58
N HIS A 42 2.64 -0.26 31.60
CA HIS A 42 1.20 -0.20 31.80
C HIS A 42 0.65 1.15 31.33
N ALA A 43 0.61 1.35 30.02
CA ALA A 43 0.19 2.62 29.44
C ALA A 43 -1.23 2.57 28.87
N GLY A 44 -2.11 3.46 29.31
CA GLY A 44 -3.36 3.78 28.60
C GLY A 44 -3.06 4.52 27.31
N TRP A 45 -3.82 4.27 26.25
CA TRP A 45 -3.59 4.92 24.95
C TRP A 45 -4.83 5.67 24.51
N GLY A 46 -4.59 6.86 23.99
CA GLY A 46 -5.53 7.60 23.20
C GLY A 46 -4.90 8.14 21.93
N GLU A 47 -5.73 8.70 21.08
CA GLU A 47 -5.34 9.18 19.76
C GLU A 47 -5.91 10.57 19.51
N ALA A 48 -5.05 11.48 19.05
CA ALA A 48 -5.44 12.74 18.43
C ALA A 48 -5.06 12.66 16.94
N ALA A 49 -6.04 12.76 16.07
CA ALA A 49 -5.85 12.65 14.62
C ALA A 49 -6.59 13.80 13.92
N PRO A 50 -6.11 15.04 14.08
CA PRO A 50 -6.77 16.21 13.49
C PRO A 50 -6.76 16.08 11.96
N LEU A 51 -7.92 16.33 11.34
CA LEU A 51 -8.14 16.17 9.92
C LEU A 51 -8.08 17.51 9.18
N ALA A 52 -7.28 17.54 8.12
CA ALA A 52 -7.07 18.72 7.29
C ALA A 52 -8.39 19.32 6.78
N GLY A 53 -8.57 20.62 7.05
CA GLY A 53 -9.73 21.38 6.61
C GLY A 53 -11.04 21.04 7.32
N LEU A 54 -11.06 20.14 8.31
CA LEU A 54 -12.24 19.78 9.09
C LEU A 54 -12.05 19.99 10.60
N SER A 55 -10.94 19.52 11.16
CA SER A 55 -10.68 19.65 12.59
C SER A 55 -10.30 21.08 12.97
N PRO A 56 -10.92 21.66 14.02
CA PRO A 56 -10.55 22.99 14.53
C PRO A 56 -9.08 23.09 14.95
N ASP A 57 -8.51 21.99 15.43
CA ASP A 57 -7.12 21.89 15.90
C ASP A 57 -6.14 21.38 14.83
N TYR A 58 -6.56 21.32 13.55
CA TYR A 58 -5.63 21.05 12.47
C TYR A 58 -4.84 22.32 12.10
N GLY A 59 -3.52 22.29 12.31
CA GLY A 59 -2.63 23.38 11.93
C GLY A 59 -1.17 23.07 12.21
N PRO A 60 -0.23 23.92 11.74
CA PRO A 60 1.21 23.74 11.95
C PRO A 60 1.59 23.76 13.45
N ASP A 61 0.77 24.41 14.27
CA ASP A 61 1.02 24.56 15.70
C ASP A 61 0.62 23.32 16.51
N PHE A 62 -0.17 22.39 15.95
CA PHE A 62 -0.70 21.24 16.70
C PHE A 62 0.40 20.41 17.35
N ALA A 63 1.48 20.11 16.62
CA ALA A 63 2.60 19.34 17.13
C ALA A 63 3.31 20.05 18.30
N THR A 64 3.54 21.37 18.17
CA THR A 64 4.14 22.20 19.20
C THR A 64 3.23 22.28 20.44
N THR A 65 1.93 22.46 20.25
CA THR A 65 0.93 22.46 21.32
C THR A 65 0.90 21.13 22.05
N LEU A 66 0.89 20.01 21.33
CA LEU A 66 0.92 18.67 21.89
C LEU A 66 2.17 18.45 22.75
N GLU A 67 3.35 18.82 22.26
CA GLU A 67 4.61 18.70 23.00
C GLU A 67 4.63 19.59 24.25
N GLY A 68 4.13 20.82 24.13
CA GLY A 68 3.96 21.75 25.26
C GLY A 68 3.02 21.18 26.32
N PHE A 69 1.87 20.66 25.90
CA PHE A 69 0.89 20.03 26.78
C PHE A 69 1.48 18.81 27.51
N VAL A 70 2.17 17.91 26.81
CA VAL A 70 2.83 16.75 27.43
C VAL A 70 3.85 17.18 28.48
N ARG A 71 4.65 18.22 28.19
CA ARG A 71 5.64 18.77 29.13
C ARG A 71 4.97 19.34 30.38
N GLU A 72 3.91 20.12 30.19
CA GLU A 72 3.18 20.74 31.30
C GLU A 72 2.46 19.70 32.16
N PHE A 73 1.77 18.75 31.53
CA PHE A 73 1.13 17.63 32.22
C PHE A 73 2.13 16.89 33.12
N ASN A 74 3.31 16.57 32.57
CA ASN A 74 4.37 15.87 33.29
C ASN A 74 4.95 16.69 34.46
N HIS A 75 4.96 18.02 34.33
CA HIS A 75 5.41 18.93 35.39
C HIS A 75 4.42 19.02 36.56
N ARG A 76 3.12 18.83 36.31
CA ARG A 76 2.07 18.84 37.35
C ARG A 76 2.15 17.67 38.34
N GLN A 77 2.91 16.62 38.03
CA GLN A 77 3.12 15.44 38.89
C GLN A 77 1.81 14.83 39.42
N LEU A 78 0.80 14.72 38.56
CA LEU A 78 -0.51 14.16 38.91
C LEU A 78 -0.37 12.71 39.41
N ARG A 79 -1.18 12.34 40.41
CA ARG A 79 -1.25 10.97 40.93
C ARG A 79 -2.37 10.16 40.30
N GLU A 80 -3.42 10.84 39.86
CA GLU A 80 -4.61 10.28 39.26
C GLU A 80 -5.10 11.22 38.15
N LEU A 81 -5.83 10.67 37.20
CA LEU A 81 -6.55 11.40 36.17
C LEU A 81 -7.83 10.64 35.85
N LEU A 82 -8.98 11.27 36.11
CA LEU A 82 -10.27 10.76 35.69
C LEU A 82 -10.54 11.17 34.23
N PRO A 83 -11.18 10.33 33.39
CA PRO A 83 -11.43 10.66 31.99
C PRO A 83 -12.18 11.98 31.79
N GLN A 84 -13.16 12.27 32.66
CA GLN A 84 -13.93 13.53 32.62
C GLN A 84 -13.07 14.79 32.90
N GLU A 85 -11.96 14.67 33.61
CA GLU A 85 -11.06 15.79 33.91
C GLU A 85 -10.24 16.21 32.67
N ALA A 86 -10.26 15.42 31.58
CA ALA A 86 -9.58 15.76 30.35
C ALA A 86 -10.05 17.11 29.77
N ALA A 87 -11.33 17.46 29.96
CA ALA A 87 -11.89 18.73 29.50
C ALA A 87 -11.40 19.94 30.31
N GLU A 88 -10.94 19.74 31.54
CA GLU A 88 -10.36 20.78 32.40
C GLU A 88 -8.88 21.02 32.06
N LEU A 89 -8.20 19.99 31.55
CA LEU A 89 -6.77 20.04 31.20
C LEU A 89 -6.50 20.48 29.76
N VAL A 90 -7.43 20.20 28.84
CA VAL A 90 -7.32 20.54 27.42
C VAL A 90 -8.51 21.39 27.03
N GLY A 91 -8.25 22.61 26.53
CA GLY A 91 -9.29 23.57 26.12
C GLY A 91 -10.17 23.10 24.96
N PRO A 92 -11.37 23.68 24.78
CA PRO A 92 -12.34 23.28 23.76
C PRO A 92 -11.87 23.51 22.33
N GLU A 93 -10.87 24.36 22.14
CA GLU A 93 -10.21 24.62 20.85
C GLU A 93 -9.31 23.47 20.38
N TRP A 94 -9.01 22.47 21.24
CA TRP A 94 -8.21 21.29 20.92
C TRP A 94 -9.00 19.97 21.07
N PRO A 95 -10.08 19.76 20.29
CA PRO A 95 -10.99 18.63 20.47
C PRO A 95 -10.31 17.25 20.27
N ALA A 96 -9.41 17.10 19.30
CA ALA A 96 -8.74 15.83 19.06
C ALA A 96 -7.75 15.51 20.20
N LEU A 97 -7.05 16.53 20.73
CA LEU A 97 -6.18 16.36 21.89
C LEU A 97 -6.98 15.99 23.15
N ARG A 98 -8.15 16.60 23.36
CA ARG A 98 -9.04 16.28 24.47
C ARG A 98 -9.54 14.83 24.38
N PHE A 99 -9.97 14.41 23.19
CA PHE A 99 -10.35 13.02 22.91
C PHE A 99 -9.20 12.03 23.19
N ALA A 100 -7.97 12.38 22.81
CA ALA A 100 -6.79 11.56 23.08
C ALA A 100 -6.50 11.41 24.58
N LEU A 101 -6.59 12.50 25.34
CA LEU A 101 -6.34 12.45 26.78
C LEU A 101 -7.43 11.65 27.51
N GLU A 102 -8.69 11.89 27.17
CA GLU A 102 -9.84 11.18 27.75
C GLU A 102 -9.75 9.67 27.51
N THR A 103 -9.47 9.25 26.27
CA THR A 103 -9.36 7.83 25.92
C THR A 103 -8.12 7.17 26.52
N ALA A 104 -7.00 7.88 26.64
CA ALA A 104 -5.81 7.41 27.34
C ALA A 104 -6.09 7.20 28.84
N ALA A 105 -6.77 8.14 29.50
CA ALA A 105 -7.19 8.04 30.89
C ALA A 105 -8.14 6.85 31.10
N LEU A 106 -9.15 6.72 30.23
CA LEU A 106 -10.16 5.67 30.33
C LEU A 106 -9.53 4.28 30.15
N ASP A 107 -8.64 4.10 29.18
CA ASP A 107 -7.95 2.83 29.01
C ASP A 107 -6.97 2.54 30.14
N TYR A 108 -6.26 3.55 30.66
CA TYR A 108 -5.35 3.39 31.81
C TYR A 108 -6.12 2.90 33.05
N GLN A 109 -7.26 3.52 33.36
CA GLN A 109 -8.12 3.10 34.48
C GLN A 109 -8.64 1.67 34.34
N HIS A 110 -8.91 1.22 33.11
CA HIS A 110 -9.31 -0.16 32.82
C HIS A 110 -8.13 -1.14 32.69
N GLY A 111 -6.95 -0.72 33.15
CA GLY A 111 -5.77 -1.55 33.26
C GLY A 111 -5.03 -1.73 31.94
N ALA A 112 -5.04 -0.71 31.08
CA ALA A 112 -4.30 -0.62 29.81
C ALA A 112 -4.54 -1.79 28.85
N ARG A 113 -5.79 -2.27 28.77
CA ARG A 113 -6.16 -3.50 28.05
C ARG A 113 -6.68 -3.27 26.64
N ARG A 114 -6.86 -2.01 26.22
CA ARG A 114 -7.61 -1.62 25.01
C ARG A 114 -9.10 -1.96 25.07
N GLN A 115 -9.60 -2.27 26.26
CA GLN A 115 -11.01 -2.49 26.55
C GLN A 115 -11.46 -1.36 27.49
N LEU A 116 -12.06 -0.32 26.90
CA LEU A 116 -12.44 0.93 27.57
C LEU A 116 -13.82 0.80 28.22
N TYR A 117 -14.67 -0.11 27.73
CA TYR A 117 -15.99 -0.40 28.27
C TYR A 117 -16.16 -1.91 28.47
N ASN A 118 -17.01 -2.30 29.41
CA ASN A 118 -17.45 -3.69 29.57
C ASN A 118 -18.90 -3.85 29.13
N ASN A 119 -19.12 -4.06 27.83
CA ASN A 119 -20.44 -4.22 27.20
C ASN A 119 -20.46 -5.44 26.27
N ALA A 120 -21.63 -5.76 25.70
CA ALA A 120 -21.78 -6.94 24.85
C ALA A 120 -20.85 -6.91 23.63
N PHE A 121 -20.63 -5.73 23.05
CA PHE A 121 -19.67 -5.54 21.96
C PHE A 121 -18.25 -5.86 22.40
N SER A 122 -17.73 -5.22 23.47
CA SER A 122 -16.35 -5.39 23.93
C SER A 122 -16.05 -6.76 24.56
N ARG A 123 -17.08 -7.53 24.91
CA ARG A 123 -16.97 -8.94 25.29
C ARG A 123 -17.00 -9.90 24.08
N GLY A 124 -17.22 -9.39 22.88
CA GLY A 124 -17.32 -10.18 21.64
C GLY A 124 -18.65 -10.93 21.50
N GLU A 125 -19.68 -10.57 22.27
CA GLU A 125 -20.99 -11.23 22.27
C GLU A 125 -21.87 -10.76 21.11
N THR A 126 -21.72 -9.49 20.69
CA THR A 126 -22.50 -8.89 19.62
C THR A 126 -21.63 -8.05 18.67
N GLY A 127 -22.02 -8.02 17.39
CA GLY A 127 -21.43 -7.12 16.39
C GLY A 127 -22.26 -5.84 16.22
N LEU A 128 -21.58 -4.74 15.95
CA LEU A 128 -22.21 -3.45 15.65
C LEU A 128 -22.49 -3.31 14.15
N PRO A 129 -23.73 -3.10 13.71
CA PRO A 129 -24.01 -2.82 12.30
C PRO A 129 -23.29 -1.53 11.88
N ILE A 130 -22.66 -1.54 10.72
CA ILE A 130 -21.94 -0.39 10.17
C ILE A 130 -22.33 -0.14 8.72
N ASN A 131 -22.26 1.11 8.27
CA ASN A 131 -22.44 1.39 6.84
C ASN A 131 -21.22 0.97 6.02
N GLY A 132 -21.44 0.37 4.86
CA GLY A 132 -20.41 0.18 3.84
C GLY A 132 -20.15 1.49 3.11
N LEU A 133 -18.90 1.92 3.07
CA LEU A 133 -18.49 3.07 2.26
C LEU A 133 -18.38 2.64 0.80
N VAL A 134 -19.05 3.38 -0.09
CA VAL A 134 -18.89 3.26 -1.54
C VAL A 134 -18.13 4.48 -2.02
N TRP A 135 -16.97 4.27 -2.64
CA TRP A 135 -16.15 5.34 -3.16
C TRP A 135 -16.64 5.79 -4.54
N MET A 136 -16.69 7.11 -4.73
CA MET A 136 -17.08 7.69 -6.01
C MET A 136 -16.08 7.35 -7.10
N GLY A 137 -16.59 6.91 -8.25
CA GLY A 137 -15.80 6.62 -9.45
C GLY A 137 -16.71 6.39 -10.66
N ASP A 138 -16.20 5.70 -11.68
CA ASP A 138 -17.03 5.34 -12.82
C ASP A 138 -18.16 4.36 -12.41
N ALA A 139 -19.24 4.31 -13.19
CA ALA A 139 -20.42 3.52 -12.84
C ALA A 139 -20.08 2.03 -12.61
N ALA A 140 -19.21 1.44 -13.45
CA ALA A 140 -18.81 0.04 -13.32
C ALA A 140 -18.01 -0.21 -12.03
N PHE A 141 -17.07 0.68 -11.70
CA PHE A 141 -16.31 0.63 -10.46
C PHE A 141 -17.19 0.78 -9.21
N MET A 142 -18.20 1.65 -9.27
CA MET A 142 -19.15 1.80 -8.17
C MET A 142 -20.07 0.58 -8.04
N HIS A 143 -20.51 0.01 -9.17
CA HIS A 143 -21.26 -1.23 -9.18
C HIS A 143 -20.50 -2.39 -8.54
N GLU A 144 -19.22 -2.58 -8.91
CA GLU A 144 -18.38 -3.63 -8.34
C GLU A 144 -18.24 -3.46 -6.81
N GLN A 145 -18.05 -2.24 -6.32
CA GLN A 145 -17.99 -1.97 -4.88
C GLN A 145 -19.32 -2.29 -4.18
N ILE A 146 -20.45 -1.90 -4.77
CA ILE A 146 -21.77 -2.16 -4.20
C ILE A 146 -22.03 -3.66 -4.14
N GLU A 147 -21.80 -4.39 -5.24
CA GLU A 147 -21.94 -5.85 -5.27
C GLU A 147 -21.04 -6.53 -4.24
N ALA A 148 -19.78 -6.10 -4.13
CA ALA A 148 -18.86 -6.62 -3.13
C ALA A 148 -19.34 -6.36 -1.70
N LYS A 149 -19.90 -5.17 -1.41
CA LYS A 149 -20.42 -4.85 -0.07
C LYS A 149 -21.70 -5.64 0.24
N LEU A 150 -22.62 -5.76 -0.71
CA LEU A 150 -23.82 -6.57 -0.54
C LEU A 150 -23.46 -8.04 -0.32
N ALA A 151 -22.48 -8.58 -1.08
CA ALA A 151 -21.97 -9.93 -0.89
C ALA A 151 -21.27 -10.13 0.46
N ALA A 152 -20.63 -9.08 0.99
CA ALA A 152 -20.04 -9.06 2.32
C ALA A 152 -21.07 -8.86 3.46
N GLY A 153 -22.37 -8.81 3.14
CA GLY A 153 -23.47 -8.75 4.12
C GLY A 153 -23.85 -7.36 4.61
N PHE A 154 -23.41 -6.29 3.93
CA PHE A 154 -23.84 -4.93 4.27
C PHE A 154 -25.29 -4.70 3.81
N ASP A 155 -26.12 -4.17 4.71
CA ASP A 155 -27.51 -3.74 4.48
C ASP A 155 -27.68 -2.22 4.51
N CYS A 156 -26.59 -1.48 4.78
CA CYS A 156 -26.52 -0.03 4.74
C CYS A 156 -25.27 0.43 3.98
N LEU A 157 -25.44 1.31 3.00
CA LEU A 157 -24.33 1.94 2.27
C LEU A 157 -24.38 3.46 2.38
N LYS A 158 -23.20 4.08 2.49
CA LYS A 158 -23.02 5.54 2.48
C LYS A 158 -22.28 5.95 1.21
N LEU A 159 -22.86 6.90 0.47
CA LEU A 159 -22.31 7.47 -0.75
C LEU A 159 -22.07 8.98 -0.61
N LYS A 160 -21.03 9.49 -1.28
CA LYS A 160 -20.81 10.94 -1.35
C LYS A 160 -21.46 11.53 -2.60
N ILE A 161 -22.02 12.72 -2.49
CA ILE A 161 -22.65 13.47 -3.59
C ILE A 161 -22.22 14.93 -3.56
N GLY A 162 -22.59 15.71 -4.58
CA GLY A 162 -22.13 17.10 -4.77
C GLY A 162 -20.69 17.21 -5.28
N GLY A 163 -20.06 16.08 -5.64
CA GLY A 163 -18.70 16.04 -6.19
C GLY A 163 -18.65 15.82 -7.70
N LEU A 164 -19.75 15.37 -8.31
CA LEU A 164 -19.93 15.21 -9.75
C LEU A 164 -21.07 16.10 -10.26
N ASP A 165 -21.35 16.04 -11.55
CA ASP A 165 -22.60 16.60 -12.06
C ASP A 165 -23.78 15.85 -11.44
N PHE A 166 -24.76 16.60 -10.93
CA PHE A 166 -25.86 16.04 -10.14
C PHE A 166 -26.70 15.02 -10.93
N ALA A 167 -26.85 15.21 -12.25
CA ALA A 167 -27.58 14.26 -13.10
C ALA A 167 -26.91 12.87 -13.12
N THR A 168 -25.58 12.82 -13.17
CA THR A 168 -24.82 11.57 -13.04
C THR A 168 -25.01 10.94 -11.67
N GLU A 169 -24.97 11.71 -10.58
CA GLU A 169 -25.20 11.19 -9.21
C GLU A 169 -26.60 10.58 -9.06
N LEU A 170 -27.61 11.22 -9.65
CA LEU A 170 -28.98 10.68 -9.67
C LEU A 170 -29.09 9.38 -10.47
N ARG A 171 -28.40 9.27 -11.61
CA ARG A 171 -28.36 8.02 -12.41
C ARG A 171 -27.70 6.89 -11.63
N ILE A 172 -26.58 7.18 -10.95
CA ILE A 172 -25.92 6.22 -10.07
C ILE A 172 -26.91 5.71 -9.04
N LEU A 173 -27.58 6.60 -8.30
CA LEU A 173 -28.57 6.20 -7.28
C LEU A 173 -29.72 5.37 -7.87
N ALA A 174 -30.16 5.67 -9.09
CA ALA A 174 -31.14 4.85 -9.81
C ALA A 174 -30.62 3.44 -10.07
N ASP A 175 -29.37 3.31 -10.52
CA ASP A 175 -28.75 2.02 -10.79
C ASP A 175 -28.57 1.19 -9.51
N ILE A 176 -28.20 1.82 -8.38
CA ILE A 176 -28.15 1.13 -7.07
C ILE A 176 -29.53 0.61 -6.68
N ARG A 177 -30.56 1.44 -6.85
CA ARG A 177 -31.93 1.06 -6.49
C ARG A 177 -32.50 -0.04 -7.37
N ALA A 178 -32.10 -0.09 -8.64
CA ALA A 178 -32.46 -1.19 -9.53
C ALA A 178 -31.86 -2.53 -9.06
N GLN A 179 -30.66 -2.51 -8.46
CA GLN A 179 -30.01 -3.71 -7.92
C GLN A 179 -30.54 -4.10 -6.53
N ALA A 180 -30.78 -3.12 -5.66
CA ALA A 180 -31.25 -3.32 -4.31
C ALA A 180 -32.27 -2.24 -3.93
N GLY A 181 -33.54 -2.67 -3.91
CA GLY A 181 -34.66 -1.84 -3.50
C GLY A 181 -34.55 -1.33 -2.05
N PRO A 182 -35.36 -0.34 -1.68
CA PRO A 182 -35.31 0.31 -0.37
C PRO A 182 -35.54 -0.66 0.80
N ASP A 183 -36.33 -1.72 0.61
CA ASP A 183 -36.63 -2.72 1.66
C ASP A 183 -35.42 -3.59 2.03
N ARG A 184 -34.41 -3.67 1.15
CA ARG A 184 -33.22 -4.52 1.34
C ARG A 184 -31.96 -3.72 1.64
N LEU A 185 -31.89 -2.46 1.20
CA LEU A 185 -30.69 -1.64 1.29
C LEU A 185 -31.01 -0.22 1.77
N THR A 186 -30.54 0.10 2.96
CA THR A 186 -30.50 1.47 3.49
C THR A 186 -29.44 2.26 2.74
N LEU A 187 -29.82 3.39 2.13
CA LEU A 187 -28.86 4.32 1.50
C LEU A 187 -28.79 5.63 2.25
N ARG A 188 -27.58 6.03 2.61
CA ARG A 188 -27.26 7.37 3.11
C ARG A 188 -26.42 8.09 2.07
N VAL A 189 -26.69 9.37 1.86
CA VAL A 189 -25.85 10.23 1.01
C VAL A 189 -25.21 11.34 1.84
N ASP A 190 -24.07 11.84 1.41
CA ASP A 190 -23.30 12.86 2.11
C ASP A 190 -22.83 13.91 1.11
N ALA A 191 -23.32 15.15 1.28
CA ALA A 191 -23.03 16.25 0.38
C ALA A 191 -21.87 17.13 0.87
N ASN A 192 -21.41 16.97 2.13
CA ASN A 192 -20.35 17.78 2.74
C ASN A 192 -20.50 19.30 2.48
N GLY A 193 -21.74 19.80 2.51
CA GLY A 193 -22.10 21.18 2.30
C GLY A 193 -22.07 21.68 0.85
N ALA A 194 -22.02 20.79 -0.14
CA ALA A 194 -21.81 21.14 -1.54
C ALA A 194 -22.99 21.88 -2.21
N PHE A 195 -24.20 21.84 -1.66
CA PHE A 195 -25.34 22.52 -2.29
C PHE A 195 -25.41 23.98 -1.89
N ALA A 196 -25.68 24.85 -2.86
CA ALA A 196 -26.09 26.22 -2.57
C ALA A 196 -27.47 26.20 -1.89
N PRO A 197 -27.73 27.05 -0.87
CA PRO A 197 -29.02 27.09 -0.18
C PRO A 197 -30.23 27.20 -1.11
N ALA A 198 -30.14 28.03 -2.14
CA ALA A 198 -31.21 28.23 -3.11
C ALA A 198 -31.51 27.01 -4.00
N GLU A 199 -30.54 26.10 -4.18
CA GLU A 199 -30.69 24.90 -5.01
C GLU A 199 -31.01 23.65 -4.19
N ALA A 200 -30.80 23.70 -2.87
CA ALA A 200 -30.82 22.53 -2.01
C ALA A 200 -32.18 21.80 -2.06
N LEU A 201 -33.29 22.51 -1.90
CA LEU A 201 -34.64 21.90 -1.91
C LEU A 201 -34.95 21.21 -3.24
N GLY A 202 -34.68 21.84 -4.38
CA GLY A 202 -34.89 21.23 -5.70
C GLY A 202 -34.03 20.00 -5.96
N LYS A 203 -32.83 19.92 -5.37
CA LYS A 203 -31.99 18.71 -5.39
C LYS A 203 -32.56 17.62 -4.46
N LEU A 204 -33.04 18.00 -3.28
CA LEU A 204 -33.63 17.08 -2.30
C LEU A 204 -34.92 16.43 -2.82
N GLU A 205 -35.76 17.17 -3.53
CA GLU A 205 -36.94 16.63 -4.23
C GLU A 205 -36.57 15.54 -5.24
N GLN A 206 -35.49 15.76 -6.00
CA GLN A 206 -34.99 14.76 -6.95
C GLN A 206 -34.35 13.55 -6.27
N LEU A 207 -33.76 13.72 -5.09
CA LEU A 207 -33.19 12.63 -4.30
C LEU A 207 -34.26 11.78 -3.61
N ALA A 208 -35.42 12.38 -3.27
CA ALA A 208 -36.51 11.70 -2.57
C ALA A 208 -37.02 10.45 -3.28
N ARG A 209 -36.97 10.41 -4.62
CA ARG A 209 -37.40 9.25 -5.43
C ARG A 209 -36.61 7.97 -5.17
N PHE A 210 -35.46 8.07 -4.50
CA PHE A 210 -34.59 6.92 -4.21
C PHE A 210 -34.78 6.37 -2.80
N GLY A 211 -35.76 6.83 -2.01
CA GLY A 211 -35.99 6.29 -0.66
C GLY A 211 -34.71 6.30 0.18
N LEU A 212 -34.04 7.46 0.23
CA LEU A 212 -32.82 7.63 1.01
C LEU A 212 -33.18 7.71 2.49
N HIS A 213 -32.37 7.08 3.34
CA HIS A 213 -32.51 7.20 4.78
C HIS A 213 -32.19 8.61 5.26
N SER A 214 -31.11 9.19 4.74
CA SER A 214 -30.69 10.53 5.12
C SER A 214 -29.72 11.15 4.10
N ILE A 215 -29.68 12.48 4.09
CA ILE A 215 -28.62 13.29 3.50
C ILE A 215 -27.83 14.01 4.59
N GLU A 216 -26.52 13.78 4.61
CA GLU A 216 -25.57 14.41 5.54
C GLU A 216 -25.10 15.75 4.97
N GLN A 217 -25.23 16.80 5.79
CA GLN A 217 -24.85 18.19 5.55
C GLN A 217 -25.10 18.66 4.10
N PRO A 218 -26.33 18.96 3.68
CA PRO A 218 -26.63 19.37 2.30
C PRO A 218 -25.96 20.70 1.91
N ILE A 219 -25.94 21.68 2.83
CA ILE A 219 -25.39 23.03 2.59
C ILE A 219 -24.23 23.33 3.55
N ALA A 220 -23.35 24.26 3.16
CA ALA A 220 -22.19 24.65 3.96
C ALA A 220 -22.58 25.13 5.37
N ALA A 221 -21.79 24.73 6.37
CA ALA A 221 -22.05 25.00 7.79
C ALA A 221 -21.99 26.51 8.13
N GLY A 222 -22.60 26.89 9.26
CA GLY A 222 -22.65 28.27 9.75
C GLY A 222 -23.83 29.10 9.20
N GLN A 223 -24.80 28.45 8.58
CA GLN A 223 -25.97 29.09 7.96
C GLN A 223 -27.28 28.60 8.58
N TRP A 224 -27.43 28.70 9.91
CA TRP A 224 -28.52 28.06 10.68
C TRP A 224 -29.92 28.38 10.15
N ALA A 225 -30.19 29.63 9.78
CA ALA A 225 -31.49 30.01 9.23
C ALA A 225 -31.79 29.34 7.88
N ALA A 226 -30.80 29.26 6.99
CA ALA A 226 -30.95 28.58 5.71
C ALA A 226 -31.05 27.06 5.87
N LEU A 227 -30.28 26.48 6.81
CA LEU A 227 -30.33 25.06 7.10
C LEU A 227 -31.65 24.65 7.77
N ALA A 228 -32.20 25.50 8.62
CA ALA A 228 -33.53 25.33 9.21
C ALA A 228 -34.62 25.31 8.11
N GLU A 229 -34.50 26.19 7.12
CA GLU A 229 -35.42 26.22 5.98
C GLU A 229 -35.33 24.94 5.14
N VAL A 230 -34.10 24.44 4.92
CA VAL A 230 -33.87 23.15 4.27
C VAL A 230 -34.47 22.00 5.09
N CYS A 231 -34.22 21.93 6.40
CA CYS A 231 -34.75 20.86 7.25
C CYS A 231 -36.28 20.87 7.31
N ARG A 232 -36.90 22.05 7.37
CA ARG A 232 -38.37 22.19 7.45
C ARG A 232 -39.08 21.66 6.20
N HIS A 233 -38.50 21.86 5.02
CA HIS A 233 -39.15 21.53 3.75
C HIS A 233 -38.54 20.33 3.03
N SER A 234 -37.43 19.76 3.52
CA SER A 234 -36.77 18.65 2.85
C SER A 234 -37.63 17.38 2.85
N PRO A 235 -37.86 16.76 1.67
CA PRO A 235 -38.49 15.44 1.60
C PRO A 235 -37.53 14.29 1.96
N VAL A 236 -36.23 14.57 2.14
CA VAL A 236 -35.21 13.60 2.59
C VAL A 236 -34.73 14.00 3.98
N PRO A 237 -34.68 13.08 4.97
CA PRO A 237 -34.20 13.41 6.31
C PRO A 237 -32.78 13.99 6.31
N VAL A 238 -32.59 15.16 6.92
CA VAL A 238 -31.29 15.85 6.97
C VAL A 238 -30.52 15.46 8.23
N ALA A 239 -29.24 15.13 8.06
CA ALA A 239 -28.30 14.85 9.14
C ALA A 239 -27.24 15.97 9.26
N LEU A 240 -26.97 16.44 10.48
CA LEU A 240 -25.91 17.43 10.74
C LEU A 240 -24.58 16.73 11.00
N ASP A 241 -23.52 17.18 10.32
CA ASP A 241 -22.14 16.73 10.53
C ASP A 241 -21.24 17.93 10.82
N GLU A 242 -20.87 18.70 9.80
CA GLU A 242 -20.02 19.87 9.96
C GLU A 242 -20.61 20.94 10.89
N GLU A 243 -21.94 21.04 11.00
CA GLU A 243 -22.62 22.03 11.84
C GLU A 243 -22.31 21.87 13.34
N LEU A 244 -21.89 20.67 13.77
CA LEU A 244 -21.59 20.37 15.18
C LEU A 244 -20.15 20.75 15.57
N ILE A 245 -19.28 20.95 14.58
CA ILE A 245 -17.85 21.12 14.78
C ILE A 245 -17.56 22.52 15.28
N GLY A 246 -16.81 22.62 16.39
CA GLY A 246 -16.47 23.89 17.03
C GLY A 246 -17.61 24.49 17.87
N LEU A 247 -18.79 23.86 17.93
CA LEU A 247 -19.90 24.30 18.78
C LEU A 247 -19.75 23.75 20.20
N THR A 248 -18.80 24.32 20.95
CA THR A 248 -18.39 23.82 22.27
C THR A 248 -19.11 24.47 23.44
N GLU A 249 -19.82 25.58 23.22
CA GLU A 249 -20.57 26.29 24.25
C GLU A 249 -21.89 25.57 24.57
N PRO A 250 -22.09 25.03 25.80
CA PRO A 250 -23.28 24.22 26.12
C PRO A 250 -24.61 24.95 25.93
N ALA A 251 -24.63 26.29 26.02
CA ALA A 251 -25.84 27.08 25.81
C ALA A 251 -26.25 27.18 24.34
N ARG A 252 -25.29 27.09 23.39
CA ARG A 252 -25.55 27.22 21.95
C ARG A 252 -25.94 25.91 21.27
N GLN A 253 -25.60 24.78 21.89
CA GLN A 253 -25.95 23.45 21.39
C GLN A 253 -27.48 23.22 21.32
N PRO A 254 -28.29 23.49 22.37
CA PRO A 254 -29.75 23.40 22.28
C PRO A 254 -30.34 24.44 21.33
N GLU A 255 -29.79 25.67 21.30
CA GLU A 255 -30.20 26.73 20.36
C GLU A 255 -30.13 26.24 18.90
N LEU A 256 -29.03 25.57 18.51
CA LEU A 256 -28.88 24.97 17.18
C LEU A 256 -30.00 23.96 16.90
N LEU A 257 -30.26 23.02 17.81
CA LEU A 257 -31.23 21.95 17.57
C LEU A 257 -32.67 22.48 17.55
N GLU A 258 -32.99 23.45 18.38
CA GLU A 258 -34.30 24.10 18.42
C GLU A 258 -34.58 24.92 17.16
N GLN A 259 -33.56 25.59 16.63
CA GLN A 259 -33.68 26.40 15.42
C GLN A 259 -33.69 25.55 14.14
N VAL A 260 -32.74 24.61 14.00
CA VAL A 260 -32.53 23.85 12.77
C VAL A 260 -33.47 22.65 12.67
N GLN A 261 -33.77 21.99 13.79
CA GLN A 261 -34.62 20.80 13.87
C GLN A 261 -34.27 19.71 12.82
N PRO A 262 -33.01 19.24 12.79
CA PRO A 262 -32.60 18.20 11.85
C PRO A 262 -33.23 16.84 12.21
N ALA A 263 -33.25 15.91 11.26
CA ALA A 263 -33.70 14.54 11.54
C ALA A 263 -32.62 13.72 12.28
N TYR A 264 -31.34 13.98 12.00
CA TYR A 264 -30.24 13.24 12.59
C TYR A 264 -29.01 14.08 12.95
N LEU A 265 -28.18 13.58 13.88
CA LEU A 265 -26.82 14.06 14.16
C LEU A 265 -25.76 13.01 13.84
N VAL A 266 -24.63 13.43 13.26
CA VAL A 266 -23.45 12.61 12.99
C VAL A 266 -22.37 12.93 14.02
N LEU A 267 -22.16 12.02 14.97
CA LEU A 267 -21.29 12.27 16.11
C LEU A 267 -19.88 11.73 15.84
N LYS A 268 -18.89 12.63 15.78
CA LYS A 268 -17.48 12.32 15.54
C LYS A 268 -16.63 12.73 16.75
N PRO A 269 -16.33 11.82 17.69
CA PRO A 269 -15.69 12.19 18.97
C PRO A 269 -14.40 13.01 18.85
N THR A 270 -13.55 12.72 17.87
CA THR A 270 -12.30 13.47 17.63
C THR A 270 -12.55 14.94 17.25
N LEU A 271 -13.73 15.26 16.67
CA LEU A 271 -14.10 16.63 16.24
C LEU A 271 -14.94 17.36 17.28
N LEU A 272 -15.70 16.61 18.09
CA LEU A 272 -16.60 17.17 19.11
C LEU A 272 -15.91 17.42 20.45
N GLY A 273 -14.71 16.89 20.64
CA GLY A 273 -13.93 17.06 21.88
C GLY A 273 -14.11 15.93 22.89
N GLY A 274 -14.36 14.72 22.42
CA GLY A 274 -14.32 13.53 23.28
C GLY A 274 -15.54 12.60 23.21
N LEU A 275 -15.43 11.48 23.91
CA LEU A 275 -16.51 10.53 24.15
C LEU A 275 -17.60 11.20 25.01
N ALA A 276 -17.23 11.90 26.09
CA ALA A 276 -18.18 12.62 26.94
C ALA A 276 -18.95 13.71 26.18
N ALA A 277 -18.28 14.49 25.33
CA ALA A 277 -18.93 15.49 24.49
C ALA A 277 -19.91 14.84 23.50
N SER A 278 -19.55 13.70 22.94
CA SER A 278 -20.43 12.94 22.03
C SER A 278 -21.64 12.37 22.77
N GLN A 279 -21.48 11.88 24.01
CA GLN A 279 -22.60 11.44 24.84
C GLN A 279 -23.52 12.59 25.24
N HIS A 280 -22.98 13.79 25.48
CA HIS A 280 -23.77 14.98 25.72
C HIS A 280 -24.65 15.32 24.51
N TRP A 281 -24.07 15.33 23.31
CA TRP A 281 -24.80 15.54 22.06
C TRP A 281 -25.88 14.49 21.82
N ALA A 282 -25.57 13.20 22.05
CA ALA A 282 -26.55 12.12 21.98
C ALA A 282 -27.73 12.34 22.93
N ALA A 283 -27.46 12.64 24.20
CA ALA A 283 -28.50 12.90 25.19
C ALA A 283 -29.34 14.15 24.86
N LEU A 284 -28.73 15.16 24.24
CA LEU A 284 -29.46 16.34 23.76
C LEU A 284 -30.34 15.96 22.56
N ALA A 285 -29.81 15.22 21.57
CA ALA A 285 -30.58 14.74 20.44
C ALA A 285 -31.81 13.91 20.88
N ASP A 286 -31.62 13.00 21.85
CA ASP A 286 -32.70 12.19 22.41
C ASP A 286 -33.82 13.06 23.02
N ARG A 287 -33.47 14.12 23.76
CA ARG A 287 -34.45 15.08 24.34
C ARG A 287 -35.26 15.81 23.27
N HIS A 288 -34.68 16.05 22.10
CA HIS A 288 -35.34 16.69 20.97
C HIS A 288 -35.94 15.69 19.97
N SER A 289 -35.93 14.39 20.27
CA SER A 289 -36.38 13.33 19.36
C SER A 289 -35.65 13.30 18.02
N ILE A 290 -34.37 13.67 18.02
CA ILE A 290 -33.47 13.67 16.87
C ILE A 290 -32.64 12.38 16.91
N GLY A 291 -32.61 11.63 15.81
CA GLY A 291 -31.80 10.42 15.73
C GLY A 291 -30.30 10.74 15.66
N TRP A 292 -29.42 9.77 15.90
CA TRP A 292 -27.98 10.02 15.77
C TRP A 292 -27.20 8.72 15.56
N TRP A 293 -25.97 8.84 15.06
CA TRP A 293 -25.01 7.74 15.02
C TRP A 293 -23.58 8.23 15.22
N LEU A 294 -22.73 7.33 15.70
CA LEU A 294 -21.30 7.56 15.86
C LEU A 294 -20.56 7.26 14.56
N THR A 295 -19.58 8.10 14.24
CA THR A 295 -18.76 8.00 13.03
C THR A 295 -17.29 8.22 13.37
N SER A 296 -16.43 7.47 12.69
CA SER A 296 -14.99 7.70 12.71
C SER A 296 -14.62 8.80 11.72
N ALA A 297 -13.83 9.79 12.16
CA ALA A 297 -13.34 10.89 11.35
C ALA A 297 -11.98 10.58 10.67
N LEU A 298 -11.74 9.30 10.36
CA LEU A 298 -10.47 8.76 9.84
C LEU A 298 -9.38 8.53 10.91
N GLU A 299 -9.76 8.24 12.14
CA GLU A 299 -8.79 7.81 13.16
C GLU A 299 -8.12 6.48 12.76
N SER A 300 -6.96 6.22 13.34
CA SER A 300 -6.34 4.90 13.38
C SER A 300 -7.23 3.92 14.13
N ASN A 301 -6.77 2.67 14.17
CA ASN A 301 -7.40 1.62 14.96
C ASN A 301 -7.43 1.88 16.48
N VAL A 302 -6.68 2.85 17.02
CA VAL A 302 -6.76 3.27 18.43
C VAL A 302 -8.04 4.07 18.69
N GLY A 303 -8.25 5.16 17.95
CA GLY A 303 -9.45 5.99 18.04
C GLY A 303 -10.69 5.22 17.61
N LEU A 304 -10.63 4.48 16.49
CA LEU A 304 -11.76 3.65 16.03
C LEU A 304 -12.22 2.65 17.10
N ASN A 305 -11.28 2.03 17.82
CA ASN A 305 -11.60 1.11 18.92
C ASN A 305 -12.31 1.81 20.08
N ALA A 306 -11.89 3.01 20.46
CA ALA A 306 -12.57 3.78 21.49
C ALA A 306 -14.00 4.15 21.09
N ILE A 307 -14.19 4.66 19.87
CA ILE A 307 -15.50 5.06 19.35
C ILE A 307 -16.44 3.85 19.23
N SER A 308 -15.93 2.71 18.76
CA SER A 308 -16.72 1.49 18.61
C SER A 308 -17.20 0.93 19.94
N GLN A 309 -16.36 0.97 20.98
CA GLN A 309 -16.78 0.52 22.31
C GLN A 309 -17.78 1.47 22.97
N LEU A 310 -17.67 2.79 22.73
CA LEU A 310 -18.72 3.73 23.11
C LEU A 310 -20.04 3.39 22.40
N ALA A 311 -20.01 3.13 21.08
CA ALA A 311 -21.20 2.75 20.32
C ALA A 311 -21.86 1.48 20.88
N GLY A 312 -21.06 0.48 21.31
CA GLY A 312 -21.57 -0.70 22.01
C GLY A 312 -22.29 -0.45 23.33
N THR A 313 -22.16 0.76 23.89
CA THR A 313 -22.84 1.20 25.12
C THR A 313 -24.08 2.03 24.83
N VAL A 314 -24.00 2.98 23.88
CA VAL A 314 -25.03 4.01 23.71
C VAL A 314 -25.86 3.89 22.43
N ALA A 315 -25.36 3.21 21.40
CA ALA A 315 -26.05 3.15 20.11
C ALA A 315 -27.33 2.32 20.19
N LEU A 316 -28.37 2.77 19.47
CA LEU A 316 -29.60 2.00 19.34
C LEU A 316 -29.34 0.65 18.65
N PRO A 317 -29.84 -0.46 19.21
CA PRO A 317 -29.67 -1.79 18.61
C PRO A 317 -30.15 -1.84 17.17
N GLY A 318 -29.33 -2.39 16.28
CA GLY A 318 -29.67 -2.53 14.86
C GLY A 318 -29.44 -1.26 14.02
N PHE A 319 -29.08 -0.13 14.60
CA PHE A 319 -28.86 1.12 13.86
C PHE A 319 -27.42 1.21 13.30
N PRO A 320 -27.21 1.28 11.98
CA PRO A 320 -25.87 1.28 11.40
C PRO A 320 -25.03 2.51 11.77
N GLN A 321 -23.79 2.27 12.20
CA GLN A 321 -22.81 3.29 12.59
C GLN A 321 -21.79 3.60 11.47
N GLY A 322 -21.16 4.77 11.52
CA GLY A 322 -20.14 5.22 10.57
C GLY A 322 -18.73 4.74 10.89
N LEU A 323 -18.54 3.44 11.20
CA LEU A 323 -17.29 2.89 11.77
C LEU A 323 -16.51 2.00 10.78
N GLY A 324 -16.70 2.20 9.48
CA GLY A 324 -16.08 1.40 8.41
C GLY A 324 -14.66 1.83 7.99
N THR A 325 -13.93 2.61 8.80
CA THR A 325 -12.67 3.28 8.43
C THR A 325 -11.40 2.48 8.77
N GLY A 326 -11.49 1.42 9.58
CA GLY A 326 -10.31 0.71 10.10
C GLY A 326 -9.43 0.01 9.05
N GLN A 327 -10.01 -0.29 7.88
CA GLN A 327 -9.33 -0.93 6.75
C GLN A 327 -8.77 0.07 5.73
N LEU A 328 -8.82 1.37 6.01
CA LEU A 328 -8.37 2.41 5.08
C LEU A 328 -6.85 2.55 5.01
N TYR A 329 -6.09 2.00 5.95
CA TYR A 329 -4.64 2.20 6.05
C TYR A 329 -3.86 0.89 5.94
N HIS A 330 -2.81 0.88 5.11
CA HIS A 330 -1.96 -0.31 4.93
C HIS A 330 -0.96 -0.51 6.08
N ASN A 331 -0.63 0.56 6.79
CA ASN A 331 0.27 0.57 7.94
C ASN A 331 -0.50 0.84 9.24
N ASN A 332 -1.79 0.49 9.31
CA ASN A 332 -2.58 0.71 10.52
C ASN A 332 -2.02 -0.08 11.70
N LEU A 333 -2.40 0.36 12.88
CA LEU A 333 -2.19 -0.29 14.13
C LEU A 333 -3.11 -1.54 14.27
N VAL A 334 -2.63 -2.73 14.71
CA VAL A 334 -3.45 -3.95 14.89
C VAL A 334 -4.44 -3.88 16.07
N ALA A 335 -5.70 -3.48 15.86
CA ALA A 335 -6.72 -3.50 16.92
C ALA A 335 -7.45 -4.86 17.06
N PRO A 336 -8.13 -5.10 18.20
CA PRO A 336 -9.06 -6.22 18.37
C PRO A 336 -10.38 -6.02 17.60
N LEU A 337 -10.32 -5.51 16.37
CA LEU A 337 -11.49 -5.17 15.55
C LEU A 337 -11.45 -5.95 14.23
N SER A 338 -12.61 -6.46 13.81
CA SER A 338 -12.79 -7.11 12.51
C SER A 338 -14.16 -6.81 11.93
N ILE A 339 -14.31 -6.89 10.60
CA ILE A 339 -15.59 -6.68 9.92
C ILE A 339 -16.04 -8.01 9.33
N GLU A 340 -17.25 -8.44 9.68
CA GLU A 340 -17.89 -9.65 9.18
C GLU A 340 -19.40 -9.41 9.03
N GLY A 341 -19.98 -9.78 7.88
CA GLY A 341 -21.43 -9.71 7.66
C GLY A 341 -22.03 -8.32 7.86
N GLY A 342 -21.36 -7.27 7.36
CA GLY A 342 -21.80 -5.87 7.55
C GLY A 342 -21.71 -5.34 8.99
N LYS A 343 -21.09 -6.08 9.90
CA LYS A 343 -20.95 -5.73 11.31
C LYS A 343 -19.48 -5.60 11.70
N LEU A 344 -19.18 -4.67 12.59
CA LEU A 344 -17.90 -4.57 13.28
C LEU A 344 -17.96 -5.47 14.52
N HIS A 345 -16.93 -6.27 14.74
CA HIS A 345 -16.79 -7.21 15.86
C HIS A 345 -15.53 -6.90 16.66
N TYR A 346 -15.62 -7.11 17.98
CA TYR A 346 -14.48 -7.02 18.89
C TYR A 346 -14.02 -8.42 19.30
N ASP A 347 -12.72 -8.70 19.22
CA ASP A 347 -12.14 -9.97 19.70
C ASP A 347 -11.39 -9.77 21.02
N PRO A 348 -11.94 -10.20 22.17
CA PRO A 348 -11.28 -10.05 23.47
C PRO A 348 -10.02 -10.91 23.63
N ALA A 349 -9.83 -11.91 22.76
CA ALA A 349 -8.65 -12.77 22.74
C ALA A 349 -7.51 -12.19 21.89
N VAL A 350 -7.80 -11.26 20.97
CA VAL A 350 -6.76 -10.47 20.29
C VAL A 350 -6.16 -9.52 21.33
N PRO A 351 -4.94 -9.77 21.80
CA PRO A 351 -4.53 -9.14 23.03
C PRO A 351 -4.11 -7.69 22.79
N GLY A 352 -4.49 -6.79 23.70
CA GLY A 352 -3.48 -5.91 24.28
C GLY A 352 -2.60 -6.77 25.21
N LYS A 353 -1.62 -7.53 24.70
CA LYS A 353 -0.99 -8.66 25.46
C LYS A 353 -0.51 -8.22 26.84
N ARG A 354 -1.13 -8.76 27.90
CA ARG A 354 -0.53 -8.90 29.23
C ARG A 354 0.46 -10.08 29.21
N ARG A 355 1.71 -9.76 29.60
CA ARG A 355 2.88 -10.59 29.95
C ARG A 355 4.04 -10.52 28.94
N GLY A 356 5.09 -9.80 29.37
CA GLY A 356 6.49 -10.00 28.99
C GLY A 356 6.81 -9.87 27.49
N SER A 357 7.26 -8.69 27.08
CA SER A 357 7.86 -8.35 25.77
C SER A 357 6.91 -8.38 24.55
N GLY A 358 6.61 -7.18 24.03
CA GLY A 358 6.08 -6.96 22.69
C GLY A 358 4.59 -6.61 22.60
N GLY A 359 4.15 -5.55 23.29
CA GLY A 359 2.95 -4.81 22.90
C GLY A 359 3.32 -3.72 21.89
N TRP A 360 2.34 -3.26 21.11
CA TRP A 360 2.33 -1.99 20.35
C TRP A 360 3.57 -1.09 20.53
N GLN A 361 4.67 -1.37 19.82
CA GLN A 361 5.88 -0.55 19.90
C GLN A 361 5.93 0.40 18.71
N PRO A 362 6.08 1.72 18.93
CA PRO A 362 6.77 2.57 17.97
C PRO A 362 8.21 2.08 17.85
N CYS A 363 8.74 1.99 16.64
CA CYS A 363 10.17 1.78 16.43
C CYS A 363 10.94 2.88 17.18
N GLY A 364 11.57 2.54 18.30
CA GLY A 364 12.32 3.49 19.13
C GLY A 364 13.63 3.89 18.48
N CYS A 365 13.76 5.18 18.14
CA CYS A 365 15.06 5.82 17.98
C CYS A 365 15.51 6.30 19.36
N ALA A 366 16.25 5.46 20.09
CA ALA A 366 16.91 5.83 21.34
C ALA A 366 18.28 6.44 21.02
N SER A 367 18.30 7.67 20.49
CA SER A 367 19.50 8.51 20.34
C SER A 367 19.12 9.99 20.37
N CYS A 368 18.54 10.48 21.47
CA CYS A 368 18.37 11.92 21.68
C CYS A 368 18.18 12.25 23.17
N VAL A 369 19.11 11.81 24.01
CA VAL A 369 19.42 12.44 25.30
C VAL A 369 20.93 12.34 25.46
N ILE A 370 21.57 13.46 25.85
CA ILE A 370 23.01 13.70 26.03
C ILE A 370 23.64 14.55 24.90
N LEU A 371 23.33 15.86 24.88
CA LEU A 371 24.29 16.96 25.13
C LEU A 371 23.58 18.30 24.91
N SER A 372 23.10 18.90 26.00
CA SER A 372 23.00 20.36 26.12
C SER A 372 24.24 20.84 26.89
N THR A 373 24.67 22.06 26.56
CA THR A 373 25.73 22.90 27.17
C THR A 373 27.17 22.66 26.67
N LEU A 374 27.63 23.52 25.74
CA LEU A 374 28.58 24.61 26.03
C LEU A 374 28.98 25.39 24.77
N LEU A 375 28.82 26.72 24.85
CA LEU A 375 29.42 27.80 24.03
C LEU A 375 28.87 27.89 22.58
N GLY A 376 27.98 28.82 22.18
CA GLY A 376 27.80 30.20 22.63
C GLY A 376 28.73 31.16 21.87
N LYS A 377 28.34 31.59 20.66
CA LYS A 377 28.48 32.97 20.14
C LYS A 377 28.05 33.11 18.67
N PHE A 378 27.16 34.07 18.43
CA PHE A 378 26.81 34.71 17.16
C PHE A 378 27.96 35.60 16.63
N ILE A 379 28.04 35.79 15.31
CA ILE A 379 28.16 37.09 14.58
C ILE A 379 28.01 36.83 13.06
N PRO A 380 27.25 37.66 12.29
CA PRO A 380 27.00 37.52 10.84
C PRO A 380 27.85 38.49 9.98
N CYS A 381 27.97 38.23 8.66
CA CYS A 381 28.08 39.26 7.59
C CYS A 381 28.20 38.68 6.16
N MET A 382 27.15 38.90 5.35
CA MET A 382 27.02 39.39 3.95
C MET A 382 28.13 39.25 2.85
N PRO A 383 27.78 39.45 1.54
CA PRO A 383 28.21 38.62 0.41
C PRO A 383 29.09 39.35 -0.63
N LEU A 384 29.61 38.62 -1.63
CA LEU A 384 30.26 39.21 -2.80
C LEU A 384 29.73 38.61 -4.12
N ARG A 385 29.23 39.51 -4.97
CA ARG A 385 28.92 39.35 -6.40
C ARG A 385 30.17 39.69 -7.23
N LEU A 386 30.37 38.99 -8.33
CA LEU A 386 30.99 39.42 -9.61
C LEU A 386 30.82 38.22 -10.56
N GLY A 387 30.43 38.29 -11.83
CA GLY A 387 30.34 39.37 -12.81
C GLY A 387 30.60 38.69 -14.18
N ALA A 388 29.72 38.93 -15.14
CA ALA A 388 29.56 38.18 -16.40
C ALA A 388 30.59 38.50 -17.51
N LEU A 389 30.64 37.63 -18.55
CA LEU A 389 30.69 37.91 -20.01
C LEU A 389 31.13 36.60 -20.74
N LEU A 390 30.33 35.88 -21.54
CA LEU A 390 29.65 36.12 -22.83
C LEU A 390 30.47 35.64 -24.07
N ARG A 391 29.76 34.84 -24.90
CA ARG A 391 29.91 34.57 -26.36
C ARG A 391 31.05 33.64 -26.80
N ALA A 392 30.95 32.90 -27.90
CA ALA A 392 29.88 32.29 -28.70
C ALA A 392 30.63 31.46 -29.78
N CYS A 393 30.20 30.24 -30.09
CA CYS A 393 30.43 29.70 -31.44
C CYS A 393 29.41 28.60 -31.77
N HIS A 394 28.63 28.88 -32.82
CA HIS A 394 27.77 27.95 -33.54
C HIS A 394 28.63 26.94 -34.35
N GLN A 395 28.17 25.69 -34.50
CA GLN A 395 27.67 25.14 -35.78
C GLN A 395 27.49 23.59 -35.76
N ARG A 396 26.28 23.16 -36.18
CA ARG A 396 25.92 22.02 -37.07
C ARG A 396 26.18 20.54 -36.63
N ARG A 397 25.09 19.85 -36.23
CA ARG A 397 24.38 18.68 -36.89
C ARG A 397 25.21 17.53 -37.55
N PRO A 398 24.65 16.30 -37.76
CA PRO A 398 24.07 15.28 -36.85
C PRO A 398 24.55 13.81 -37.21
N TRP A 399 23.92 12.75 -36.67
CA TRP A 399 23.98 11.29 -37.04
C TRP A 399 25.16 10.46 -36.49
N ARG A 400 24.88 9.51 -35.58
CA ARG A 400 24.54 8.07 -35.75
C ARG A 400 25.76 7.13 -35.79
N LEU A 401 25.73 6.20 -34.82
CA LEU A 401 26.07 4.78 -34.91
C LEU A 401 27.48 4.33 -35.37
N ARG A 402 28.19 3.78 -34.37
CA ARG A 402 28.44 2.33 -34.19
C ARG A 402 29.86 1.85 -34.56
N TRP A 403 30.18 0.67 -34.02
CA TRP A 403 31.33 -0.21 -34.26
C TRP A 403 32.60 0.21 -33.48
N TRP A 404 33.26 -0.62 -32.64
CA TRP A 404 33.78 -1.97 -32.87
C TRP A 404 33.92 -2.81 -31.57
N LEU A 405 33.85 -4.13 -31.76
CA LEU A 405 34.42 -5.27 -30.99
C LEU A 405 33.87 -5.74 -29.62
N LEU A 406 33.15 -6.86 -29.73
CA LEU A 406 33.38 -8.18 -29.12
C LEU A 406 33.18 -8.42 -27.60
N LEU A 407 32.17 -9.29 -27.36
CA LEU A 407 32.05 -10.34 -26.32
C LEU A 407 31.81 -9.86 -24.88
N LEU A 408 30.98 -10.52 -24.06
CA LEU A 408 31.29 -11.75 -23.28
C LEU A 408 30.01 -12.06 -22.45
N LEU A 409 29.47 -13.27 -22.28
CA LEU A 409 30.00 -14.54 -21.75
C LEU A 409 30.64 -14.41 -20.36
N GLY A 410 30.10 -15.17 -19.41
CA GLY A 410 30.69 -15.34 -18.08
C GLY A 410 32.17 -15.77 -18.19
N LEU A 411 33.02 -15.01 -17.53
CA LEU A 411 34.33 -15.47 -17.09
C LEU A 411 34.27 -15.63 -15.57
N ALA A 412 34.07 -16.86 -15.11
CA ALA A 412 34.79 -17.37 -13.96
C ALA A 412 35.34 -18.74 -14.40
N GLY A 413 36.66 -18.79 -14.64
CA GLY A 413 37.36 -19.99 -15.09
C GLY A 413 37.30 -21.14 -14.05
N PRO A 414 37.89 -22.31 -14.38
CA PRO A 414 37.83 -23.48 -13.52
C PRO A 414 38.53 -23.17 -12.19
N VAL A 415 37.81 -23.28 -11.08
CA VAL A 415 38.47 -23.45 -9.78
C VAL A 415 39.19 -24.79 -9.86
N VAL A 416 40.52 -24.71 -9.99
CA VAL A 416 41.42 -25.82 -9.73
C VAL A 416 40.99 -26.47 -8.43
N SER A 417 40.76 -27.78 -8.48
CA SER A 417 40.46 -28.59 -7.32
C SER A 417 41.54 -28.41 -6.25
N SER A 418 41.23 -27.68 -5.18
CA SER A 418 41.81 -27.96 -3.88
C SER A 418 40.78 -28.76 -3.10
N ARG A 419 41.11 -30.04 -2.88
CA ARG A 419 40.45 -30.82 -1.84
C ARG A 419 40.64 -30.06 -0.52
N GLY A 420 39.58 -29.53 0.06
CA GLY A 420 39.64 -28.98 1.41
C GLY A 420 38.50 -28.05 1.76
N GLN A 421 37.68 -28.51 2.73
CA GLN A 421 36.77 -27.75 3.59
C GLN A 421 35.36 -27.46 3.04
N ILE A 422 34.39 -28.13 3.67
CA ILE A 422 32.96 -27.85 3.64
C ILE A 422 32.75 -26.37 4.05
N THR A 423 32.26 -25.55 3.14
CA THR A 423 31.93 -24.15 3.40
C THR A 423 30.63 -24.07 4.21
N GLU A 424 30.67 -23.38 5.36
CA GLU A 424 29.53 -23.12 6.23
C GLU A 424 28.32 -22.55 5.46
N PRO A 425 27.07 -22.89 5.84
CA PRO A 425 25.88 -22.33 5.21
C PRO A 425 25.87 -20.81 5.39
N VAL A 426 25.79 -20.09 4.26
CA VAL A 426 25.87 -18.63 4.26
C VAL A 426 24.65 -18.05 4.99
N PHE A 427 23.43 -18.50 4.71
CA PHE A 427 22.21 -18.04 5.37
C PHE A 427 21.63 -19.07 6.36
N ARG A 428 21.27 -18.60 7.56
CA ARG A 428 20.67 -19.42 8.62
C ARG A 428 19.63 -18.67 9.43
N LEU A 429 18.82 -19.41 10.19
CA LEU A 429 17.96 -18.83 11.23
C LEU A 429 18.86 -18.31 12.37
N LEU A 430 18.73 -17.03 12.72
CA LEU A 430 19.55 -16.40 13.76
C LEU A 430 19.22 -16.89 15.18
N ARG A 431 18.03 -17.50 15.35
CA ARG A 431 17.62 -18.16 16.60
C ARG A 431 17.72 -19.69 16.43
N PRO A 432 18.74 -20.38 16.98
CA PRO A 432 18.99 -21.81 16.72
C PRO A 432 17.85 -22.76 17.12
N ARG A 433 17.03 -22.35 18.10
CA ARG A 433 15.86 -23.11 18.58
C ARG A 433 14.57 -22.77 17.83
N ALA A 434 14.56 -21.73 17.00
CA ALA A 434 13.37 -21.38 16.24
C ALA A 434 13.07 -22.46 15.19
N ARG A 435 11.79 -22.83 15.06
CA ARG A 435 11.33 -23.77 14.01
C ARG A 435 11.16 -23.09 12.65
N GLN A 436 10.96 -21.79 12.65
CA GLN A 436 10.81 -20.96 11.45
C GLN A 436 11.14 -19.49 11.76
N ALA A 437 11.49 -18.73 10.74
CA ALA A 437 11.54 -17.28 10.76
C ALA A 437 10.54 -16.70 9.77
N LYS A 438 9.95 -15.56 10.11
CA LYS A 438 8.99 -14.86 9.26
C LYS A 438 9.52 -13.48 8.89
N VAL A 439 9.65 -13.22 7.59
CA VAL A 439 10.17 -11.96 7.03
C VAL A 439 9.08 -11.36 6.15
N PRO A 440 8.52 -10.18 6.49
CA PRO A 440 7.58 -9.49 5.61
C PRO A 440 8.28 -9.02 4.34
N PHE A 441 7.53 -8.93 3.25
CA PHE A 441 8.02 -8.35 2.00
C PHE A 441 6.98 -7.39 1.42
N ALA A 442 7.41 -6.45 0.58
CA ALA A 442 6.53 -5.66 -0.25
C ALA A 442 6.46 -6.28 -1.65
N LEU A 443 5.26 -6.41 -2.21
CA LEU A 443 5.08 -6.84 -3.60
C LEU A 443 4.92 -5.61 -4.49
N GLN A 444 5.89 -5.37 -5.38
CA GLN A 444 5.85 -4.23 -6.30
C GLN A 444 6.04 -4.70 -7.74
N ARG A 445 5.07 -4.44 -8.63
CA ARG A 445 5.09 -4.91 -10.04
C ARG A 445 5.46 -6.40 -10.21
N ASN A 446 4.85 -7.27 -9.40
CA ASN A 446 5.16 -8.71 -9.34
C ASN A 446 6.59 -9.05 -8.90
N LEU A 447 7.30 -8.15 -8.23
CA LEU A 447 8.63 -8.40 -7.69
C LEU A 447 8.58 -8.36 -6.15
N ILE A 448 9.22 -9.33 -5.52
CA ILE A 448 9.33 -9.41 -4.07
C ILE A 448 10.46 -8.48 -3.62
N VAL A 449 10.12 -7.48 -2.80
CA VAL A 449 11.08 -6.57 -2.17
C VAL A 449 11.19 -6.88 -0.68
N VAL A 450 12.39 -7.19 -0.20
CA VAL A 450 12.67 -7.44 1.23
C VAL A 450 13.63 -6.40 1.78
N GLU A 451 13.42 -6.02 3.04
CA GLU A 451 14.37 -5.18 3.77
C GLU A 451 15.50 -6.03 4.36
N ALA A 452 16.73 -5.63 4.08
CA ALA A 452 17.94 -6.23 4.59
C ALA A 452 18.80 -5.21 5.34
N ARG A 453 19.47 -5.65 6.40
CA ARG A 453 20.60 -4.93 6.99
C ARG A 453 21.90 -5.51 6.48
N LEU A 454 22.82 -4.65 6.05
CA LEU A 454 24.16 -5.02 5.61
C LEU A 454 25.17 -4.48 6.61
N ASN A 455 26.05 -5.34 7.13
CA ASN A 455 27.03 -5.01 8.17
C ASN A 455 26.42 -4.26 9.38
N GLY A 456 25.17 -4.58 9.73
CA GLY A 456 24.42 -3.96 10.83
C GLY A 456 23.69 -2.65 10.48
N GLN A 457 23.98 -2.04 9.32
CA GLN A 457 23.35 -0.80 8.85
C GLN A 457 22.21 -1.07 7.85
N GLY A 458 21.42 -0.05 7.54
CA GLY A 458 20.19 -0.15 6.76
C GLY A 458 18.95 0.36 7.52
N PRO A 459 17.72 0.06 7.05
CA PRO A 459 17.38 -0.98 6.08
C PRO A 459 17.68 -0.59 4.63
N TYR A 460 18.11 -1.57 3.83
CA TYR A 460 18.24 -1.48 2.39
C TYR A 460 17.24 -2.44 1.74
N ASN A 461 16.52 -1.95 0.73
CA ASN A 461 15.58 -2.75 -0.05
C ASN A 461 16.30 -3.60 -1.09
N PHE A 462 16.01 -4.91 -1.11
CA PHE A 462 16.55 -5.87 -2.06
C PHE A 462 15.42 -6.63 -2.77
N LEU A 463 15.56 -6.83 -4.08
CA LEU A 463 14.71 -7.76 -4.81
C LEU A 463 15.12 -9.20 -4.51
N LEU A 464 14.15 -10.09 -4.34
CA LEU A 464 14.43 -11.52 -4.16
C LEU A 464 14.36 -12.25 -5.50
N ASP A 465 15.49 -12.79 -5.95
CA ASP A 465 15.67 -13.28 -7.32
C ASP A 465 16.34 -14.68 -7.34
N THR A 466 15.56 -15.72 -7.62
CA THR A 466 16.08 -17.08 -7.80
C THR A 466 16.83 -17.29 -9.12
N GLY A 467 16.67 -16.40 -10.11
CA GLY A 467 17.34 -16.44 -11.40
C GLY A 467 18.80 -15.98 -11.34
N LEU A 468 19.19 -15.28 -10.28
CA LEU A 468 20.57 -14.87 -10.01
C LEU A 468 21.37 -15.92 -9.24
N ALA A 469 22.58 -16.20 -9.72
CA ALA A 469 23.49 -17.13 -9.06
C ALA A 469 24.06 -16.59 -7.74
N SER A 470 24.36 -15.30 -7.71
CA SER A 470 24.95 -14.56 -6.59
C SER A 470 24.20 -13.26 -6.36
N SER A 471 24.14 -12.81 -5.11
CA SER A 471 23.55 -11.53 -4.75
C SER A 471 24.32 -10.34 -5.36
N LEU A 472 23.60 -9.27 -5.71
CA LEU A 472 24.11 -8.09 -6.41
C LEU A 472 23.74 -6.81 -5.66
N ILE A 473 24.68 -5.89 -5.48
CA ILE A 473 24.43 -4.49 -5.09
C ILE A 473 24.42 -3.67 -6.38
N THR A 474 23.31 -3.01 -6.66
CA THR A 474 23.14 -2.21 -7.89
C THR A 474 23.47 -0.75 -7.67
N ASP A 475 23.31 -0.26 -6.44
CA ASP A 475 23.65 1.11 -6.07
C ASP A 475 25.05 1.17 -5.42
N PRO A 476 26.08 1.70 -6.10
CA PRO A 476 27.42 1.83 -5.54
C PRO A 476 27.50 2.81 -4.35
N ALA A 477 26.49 3.66 -4.12
CA ALA A 477 26.43 4.50 -2.92
C ALA A 477 26.41 3.65 -1.63
N VAL A 478 25.74 2.51 -1.66
CA VAL A 478 25.69 1.56 -0.53
C VAL A 478 27.10 1.05 -0.20
N GLY A 479 27.90 0.74 -1.21
CA GLY A 479 29.28 0.31 -1.01
C GLY A 479 30.14 1.37 -0.33
N ARG A 480 29.97 2.64 -0.74
CA ARG A 480 30.68 3.79 -0.15
C ARG A 480 30.23 4.07 1.29
N GLU A 481 28.93 4.06 1.54
CA GLU A 481 28.33 4.27 2.87
C GLU A 481 28.83 3.22 3.88
N LEU A 482 28.88 1.96 3.46
CA LEU A 482 29.29 0.84 4.30
C LEU A 482 30.79 0.57 4.33
N ASN A 483 31.58 1.36 3.59
CA ASN A 483 33.02 1.13 3.37
C ASN A 483 33.35 -0.31 2.96
N LEU A 484 32.59 -0.86 1.99
CA LEU A 484 32.78 -2.23 1.53
C LEU A 484 34.08 -2.38 0.75
N ALA A 485 34.93 -3.31 1.18
CA ALA A 485 36.13 -3.68 0.44
C ALA A 485 35.74 -4.39 -0.86
N THR A 486 36.21 -3.84 -1.99
CA THR A 486 36.11 -4.45 -3.31
C THR A 486 37.39 -5.18 -3.66
N THR A 487 37.26 -6.25 -4.45
CA THR A 487 38.39 -7.10 -4.87
C THR A 487 38.41 -7.21 -6.39
N ASP A 488 38.29 -8.42 -6.92
CA ASP A 488 38.41 -8.64 -8.37
C ASP A 488 37.32 -7.88 -9.13
N ARG A 489 37.68 -7.44 -10.33
CA ARG A 489 36.79 -6.79 -11.30
C ARG A 489 36.19 -7.84 -12.22
N PHE A 490 34.88 -7.76 -12.42
CA PHE A 490 34.09 -8.63 -13.28
C PHE A 490 33.33 -7.79 -14.31
N LEU A 491 32.99 -8.42 -15.44
CA LEU A 491 31.98 -7.92 -16.35
C LEU A 491 30.73 -8.77 -16.16
N VAL A 492 29.62 -8.12 -15.79
CA VAL A 492 28.31 -8.76 -15.60
C VAL A 492 27.52 -8.62 -16.90
N SER A 493 27.16 -9.77 -17.46
CA SER A 493 26.32 -9.89 -18.66
C SER A 493 25.02 -10.63 -18.34
N GLY A 494 23.93 -10.17 -18.94
CA GLY A 494 22.55 -10.66 -18.79
C GLY A 494 21.70 -10.29 -20.01
N ALA A 495 20.38 -10.37 -19.89
CA ALA A 495 19.45 -10.08 -20.98
C ALA A 495 19.32 -8.57 -21.25
N GLY A 496 19.18 -8.20 -22.52
CA GLY A 496 18.97 -6.81 -22.99
C GLY A 496 20.01 -6.31 -24.02
N GLU A 497 19.70 -5.19 -24.65
CA GLU A 497 20.45 -4.63 -25.80
C GLU A 497 21.77 -3.89 -25.47
N GLU A 498 22.01 -3.51 -24.21
CA GLU A 498 23.16 -2.70 -23.73
C GLU A 498 24.44 -3.54 -23.47
N SER A 499 25.57 -2.85 -23.22
CA SER A 499 26.89 -3.46 -22.97
C SER A 499 27.00 -4.10 -21.58
N ALA A 500 27.94 -5.04 -21.41
CA ALA A 500 28.26 -5.65 -20.12
C ALA A 500 28.58 -4.58 -19.06
N LEU A 501 28.10 -4.78 -17.84
CA LEU A 501 28.29 -3.84 -16.73
C LEU A 501 29.55 -4.20 -15.95
N GLU A 502 30.35 -3.19 -15.59
CA GLU A 502 31.47 -3.41 -14.68
C GLU A 502 30.95 -3.62 -13.26
N ALA A 503 31.46 -4.67 -12.60
CA ALA A 503 31.14 -4.97 -11.22
C ALA A 503 32.40 -5.41 -10.46
N PHE A 504 32.37 -5.25 -9.15
CA PHE A 504 33.44 -5.66 -8.26
C PHE A 504 32.93 -6.70 -7.27
N ARG A 505 33.75 -7.69 -6.96
CA ARG A 505 33.42 -8.65 -5.90
C ARG A 505 33.61 -8.01 -4.54
N VAL A 506 32.57 -8.15 -3.72
CA VAL A 506 32.58 -7.85 -2.28
C VAL A 506 32.57 -9.20 -1.55
N PRO A 507 33.69 -9.63 -0.95
CA PRO A 507 33.85 -11.00 -0.49
C PRO A 507 33.13 -11.32 0.83
N ALA A 508 32.84 -10.32 1.66
CA ALA A 508 32.26 -10.52 2.97
C ALA A 508 31.32 -9.39 3.39
N VAL A 509 30.02 -9.69 3.37
CA VAL A 509 28.94 -8.82 3.83
C VAL A 509 28.10 -9.60 4.84
N ALA A 510 27.94 -9.07 6.04
CA ALA A 510 26.99 -9.61 6.99
C ALA A 510 25.58 -9.15 6.60
N VAL A 511 24.65 -10.08 6.36
CA VAL A 511 23.29 -9.80 5.90
C VAL A 511 22.30 -10.23 6.99
N GLN A 512 21.30 -9.41 7.29
CA GLN A 512 20.20 -9.78 8.18
C GLN A 512 18.85 -9.38 7.59
N LEU A 513 17.91 -10.34 7.55
CA LEU A 513 16.53 -10.13 7.13
C LEU A 513 15.62 -10.18 8.37
N SER A 514 14.97 -9.05 8.66
CA SER A 514 14.10 -8.83 9.83
C SER A 514 14.66 -9.32 11.18
N GLY A 515 16.00 -9.33 11.33
CA GLY A 515 16.68 -9.83 12.53
C GLY A 515 16.44 -11.30 12.86
N GLN A 516 15.92 -12.10 11.93
CA GLN A 516 15.56 -13.50 12.16
C GLN A 516 16.30 -14.49 11.24
N VAL A 517 16.66 -14.05 10.04
CA VAL A 517 17.46 -14.81 9.08
C VAL A 517 18.70 -14.00 8.79
N GLY A 518 19.86 -14.64 8.64
CA GLY A 518 21.04 -13.89 8.27
C GLY A 518 22.23 -14.73 7.87
N ALA A 519 23.19 -14.02 7.29
CA ALA A 519 24.50 -14.49 6.90
C ALA A 519 25.58 -13.66 7.59
N SER A 520 26.59 -14.31 8.17
CA SER A 520 27.71 -13.58 8.78
C SER A 520 28.70 -13.07 7.73
N ARG A 521 28.84 -13.79 6.59
CA ARG A 521 29.80 -13.50 5.52
C ARG A 521 29.26 -13.97 4.15
N ALA A 522 28.35 -13.20 3.56
CA ALA A 522 27.89 -13.41 2.19
C ALA A 522 28.79 -12.69 1.18
N SER A 523 28.95 -13.24 -0.02
CA SER A 523 29.66 -12.57 -1.12
C SER A 523 28.66 -11.92 -2.06
N PHE A 524 28.92 -10.67 -2.42
CA PHE A 524 28.13 -9.90 -3.38
C PHE A 524 28.98 -9.54 -4.59
N LEU A 525 28.34 -9.31 -5.72
CA LEU A 525 28.86 -8.42 -6.76
C LEU A 525 28.30 -7.02 -6.52
N MET A 526 29.06 -5.98 -6.84
CA MET A 526 28.61 -4.59 -6.74
C MET A 526 28.90 -3.88 -8.05
N LEU A 527 27.88 -3.27 -8.67
CA LEU A 527 28.05 -2.51 -9.89
C LEU A 527 28.89 -1.26 -9.65
N SER A 528 29.65 -0.83 -10.66
CA SER A 528 30.39 0.44 -10.62
C SER A 528 29.49 1.66 -10.68
N GLU A 529 28.34 1.55 -11.33
CA GLU A 529 27.35 2.61 -11.56
C GLU A 529 25.92 2.05 -11.47
N ASP A 530 24.96 2.86 -10.99
CA ASP A 530 23.53 2.52 -11.02
C ASP A 530 22.90 2.79 -12.39
N VAL A 531 23.30 1.98 -13.38
CA VAL A 531 22.78 2.05 -14.76
C VAL A 531 21.38 1.42 -14.92
N LEU A 532 21.00 0.55 -13.98
CA LEU A 532 19.78 -0.23 -14.07
C LEU A 532 18.54 0.56 -13.65
N ASN A 533 18.71 1.59 -12.81
CA ASN A 533 17.63 2.42 -12.26
C ASN A 533 16.42 1.56 -11.83
N ILE A 534 16.70 0.46 -11.12
CA ILE A 534 15.66 -0.49 -10.70
C ILE A 534 14.62 0.24 -9.85
N SER A 535 15.07 1.17 -9.02
CA SER A 535 14.21 1.97 -8.16
C SER A 535 13.10 2.69 -8.92
N GLY A 536 13.42 3.32 -10.06
CA GLY A 536 12.43 3.99 -10.91
C GLY A 536 11.46 3.04 -11.60
N TYR A 537 11.90 1.83 -11.95
CA TYR A 537 11.03 0.80 -12.53
C TYR A 537 10.10 0.16 -11.50
N VAL A 538 10.56 -0.04 -10.27
CA VAL A 538 9.78 -0.64 -9.19
C VAL A 538 8.84 0.39 -8.54
N GLY A 539 9.24 1.66 -8.51
CA GLY A 539 8.49 2.74 -7.85
C GLY A 539 8.83 2.92 -6.37
N MET A 540 10.01 2.45 -5.94
CA MET A 540 10.55 2.64 -4.60
C MET A 540 12.07 2.45 -4.60
N PRO A 541 12.83 2.93 -3.61
CA PRO A 541 14.27 2.68 -3.54
C PRO A 541 14.57 1.18 -3.55
N VAL A 542 15.45 0.73 -4.44
CA VAL A 542 15.98 -0.64 -4.51
C VAL A 542 17.49 -0.57 -4.66
N HIS A 543 18.20 -1.26 -3.77
CA HIS A 543 19.64 -1.15 -3.62
C HIS A 543 20.39 -2.36 -4.19
N GLY A 544 19.68 -3.45 -4.48
CA GLY A 544 20.26 -4.64 -5.04
C GLY A 544 19.28 -5.81 -5.16
N LEU A 545 19.84 -6.99 -5.44
CA LEU A 545 19.13 -8.25 -5.58
C LEU A 545 19.78 -9.33 -4.68
N LEU A 546 18.95 -10.11 -4.00
CA LEU A 546 19.34 -11.29 -3.24
C LEU A 546 19.10 -12.53 -4.08
N GLY A 547 20.15 -13.31 -4.31
CA GLY A 547 20.18 -14.40 -5.28
C GLY A 547 19.74 -15.76 -4.75
N ALA A 548 20.07 -16.79 -5.53
CA ALA A 548 19.88 -18.20 -5.19
C ALA A 548 20.62 -18.64 -3.90
N ASP A 549 21.65 -17.92 -3.49
CA ASP A 549 22.43 -18.13 -2.25
C ASP A 549 21.55 -18.11 -0.99
N VAL A 550 20.49 -17.28 -0.96
CA VAL A 550 19.50 -17.28 0.13
C VAL A 550 18.72 -18.61 0.21
N PHE A 551 18.38 -19.18 -0.94
CA PHE A 551 17.49 -20.34 -1.05
C PHE A 551 18.22 -21.69 -0.90
N ARG A 552 19.53 -21.74 -1.18
CA ARG A 552 20.32 -23.00 -1.13
C ARG A 552 20.40 -23.62 0.27
N HIS A 553 20.25 -22.82 1.32
CA HIS A 553 20.50 -23.27 2.70
C HIS A 553 19.24 -23.34 3.56
N LEU A 554 18.11 -22.83 3.07
CA LEU A 554 16.85 -22.74 3.81
C LEU A 554 15.68 -23.17 2.93
N VAL A 555 14.66 -23.77 3.55
CA VAL A 555 13.39 -23.97 2.88
C VAL A 555 12.59 -22.68 2.97
N VAL A 556 12.24 -22.09 1.83
CA VAL A 556 11.60 -20.78 1.76
C VAL A 556 10.18 -20.93 1.24
N GLN A 557 9.21 -20.63 2.08
CA GLN A 557 7.82 -20.46 1.66
C GLN A 557 7.54 -19.00 1.33
N VAL A 558 7.03 -18.75 0.14
CA VAL A 558 6.47 -17.47 -0.28
C VAL A 558 4.95 -17.53 -0.10
N ASP A 559 4.44 -16.74 0.84
CA ASP A 559 3.02 -16.53 1.07
C ASP A 559 2.63 -15.15 0.52
N THR A 560 2.10 -15.15 -0.71
CA THR A 560 1.77 -13.89 -1.38
C THR A 560 0.56 -13.18 -0.80
N GLU A 561 -0.43 -13.92 -0.29
CA GLU A 561 -1.65 -13.33 0.29
C GLU A 561 -1.32 -12.56 1.57
N GLN A 562 -0.43 -13.11 2.38
CA GLN A 562 0.04 -12.46 3.61
C GLN A 562 1.24 -11.53 3.39
N GLN A 563 1.83 -11.53 2.20
CA GLN A 563 3.10 -10.87 1.89
C GLN A 563 4.23 -11.24 2.88
N MET A 564 4.35 -12.55 3.15
CA MET A 564 5.31 -13.09 4.10
C MET A 564 6.20 -14.16 3.46
N LEU A 565 7.50 -14.08 3.72
CA LEU A 565 8.43 -15.19 3.54
C LEU A 565 8.54 -15.97 4.86
N VAL A 566 8.45 -17.30 4.78
CA VAL A 566 8.66 -18.19 5.92
C VAL A 566 9.86 -19.09 5.65
N PHE A 567 10.93 -18.84 6.38
CA PHE A 567 12.19 -19.58 6.30
C PHE A 567 12.20 -20.71 7.32
N ARG A 568 12.63 -21.90 6.91
CA ARG A 568 12.73 -23.08 7.79
C ARG A 568 14.07 -23.77 7.60
N ASP A 569 14.55 -24.35 8.69
CA ASP A 569 15.72 -25.22 8.70
C ASP A 569 15.38 -26.51 7.92
N PRO A 570 16.14 -26.86 6.86
CA PRO A 570 15.89 -28.06 6.06
C PRO A 570 15.90 -29.35 6.87
N ALA A 571 16.79 -29.48 7.87
CA ALA A 571 16.92 -30.70 8.67
C ALA A 571 15.68 -30.96 9.55
N ARG A 572 14.93 -29.91 9.89
CA ARG A 572 13.71 -29.99 10.71
C ARG A 572 12.43 -29.85 9.90
N TYR A 573 12.55 -29.55 8.60
CA TYR A 573 11.41 -29.31 7.74
C TYR A 573 10.66 -30.60 7.43
N ARG A 574 9.33 -30.50 7.41
CA ARG A 574 8.42 -31.57 6.97
C ARG A 574 7.54 -30.98 5.88
N ALA A 575 7.64 -31.53 4.67
CA ALA A 575 6.82 -31.09 3.56
C ALA A 575 5.32 -31.24 3.88
N PRO A 576 4.48 -30.23 3.57
CA PRO A 576 3.05 -30.29 3.84
C PRO A 576 2.39 -31.45 3.09
N ARG A 577 1.45 -32.11 3.76
CA ARG A 577 0.67 -33.23 3.20
C ARG A 577 -0.68 -32.71 2.69
N GLY A 578 -1.28 -33.44 1.77
CA GLY A 578 -2.62 -33.15 1.25
C GLY A 578 -2.69 -33.04 -0.26
N ARG A 579 -3.87 -33.36 -0.81
CA ARG A 579 -4.11 -33.42 -2.27
C ARG A 579 -4.04 -32.06 -2.96
N ARG A 580 -4.07 -30.95 -2.22
CA ARG A 580 -3.94 -29.59 -2.77
C ARG A 580 -2.49 -29.17 -3.03
N TRP A 581 -1.49 -29.92 -2.54
CA TRP A 581 -0.09 -29.62 -2.83
C TRP A 581 0.37 -30.36 -4.07
N ALA A 582 0.76 -29.62 -5.11
CA ALA A 582 1.56 -30.16 -6.20
C ALA A 582 3.02 -30.19 -5.78
N ARG A 583 3.73 -31.27 -6.13
CA ARG A 583 5.18 -31.43 -5.93
C ARG A 583 5.83 -31.53 -7.29
N LEU A 584 6.82 -30.70 -7.54
CA LEU A 584 7.56 -30.65 -8.79
C LEU A 584 9.05 -30.87 -8.50
N PRO A 585 9.72 -31.80 -9.18
CA PRO A 585 11.17 -31.99 -9.01
C PRO A 585 11.91 -30.79 -9.59
N LEU A 586 12.92 -30.30 -8.87
CA LEU A 586 13.85 -29.28 -9.37
C LEU A 586 15.14 -29.95 -9.83
N GLU A 587 15.60 -29.59 -11.02
CA GLU A 587 16.92 -29.93 -11.53
C GLU A 587 17.86 -28.75 -11.36
N PHE A 588 19.10 -29.00 -10.97
CA PHE A 588 20.10 -27.95 -10.81
C PHE A 588 21.22 -28.10 -11.83
N ASP A 589 21.57 -26.98 -12.44
CA ASP A 589 22.69 -26.87 -13.36
C ASP A 589 23.49 -25.63 -12.96
N GLY A 590 24.64 -25.89 -12.33
CA GLY A 590 25.38 -24.89 -11.57
C GLY A 590 24.53 -24.27 -10.46
N ALA A 591 24.26 -22.98 -10.58
CA ALA A 591 23.55 -22.19 -9.57
C ALA A 591 22.02 -22.10 -9.79
N LYS A 592 21.54 -22.53 -10.95
CA LYS A 592 20.17 -22.27 -11.40
C LYS A 592 19.31 -23.52 -11.20
N ALA A 593 18.06 -23.28 -10.82
CA ALA A 593 17.04 -24.31 -10.66
C ALA A 593 16.12 -24.34 -11.88
N PHE A 594 15.81 -25.55 -12.34
CA PHE A 594 15.04 -25.82 -13.55
C PHE A 594 13.85 -26.73 -13.25
N LEU A 595 12.79 -26.55 -14.02
CA LEU A 595 11.63 -27.41 -14.08
C LEU A 595 11.45 -27.91 -15.51
N ASN A 596 11.19 -29.21 -15.69
CA ASN A 596 10.77 -29.78 -16.96
C ASN A 596 9.25 -29.89 -16.98
N LEU A 597 8.57 -28.97 -17.66
CA LEU A 597 7.10 -28.85 -17.61
C LEU A 597 6.48 -29.05 -19.00
N PRO A 598 5.38 -29.82 -19.11
CA PRO A 598 4.60 -29.90 -20.34
C PRO A 598 3.91 -28.55 -20.64
N VAL A 599 4.17 -28.00 -21.82
CA VAL A 599 3.54 -26.78 -22.34
C VAL A 599 2.75 -27.11 -23.59
N GLN A 600 1.44 -26.86 -23.55
CA GLN A 600 0.55 -26.98 -24.69
C GLN A 600 0.61 -25.69 -25.52
N LEU A 601 1.16 -25.80 -26.73
CA LEU A 601 1.33 -24.67 -27.65
C LEU A 601 0.12 -24.53 -28.60
N SER A 602 -0.45 -25.66 -29.04
CA SER A 602 -1.66 -25.76 -29.86
C SER A 602 -2.40 -27.06 -29.53
N ASP A 603 -3.59 -27.29 -30.08
CA ASP A 603 -4.39 -28.50 -29.78
C ASP A 603 -3.66 -29.81 -30.08
N SER A 604 -2.72 -29.79 -31.03
CA SER A 604 -1.95 -30.95 -31.48
C SER A 604 -0.50 -30.99 -31.00
N LEU A 605 0.01 -29.92 -30.36
CA LEU A 605 1.42 -29.83 -29.98
C LEU A 605 1.60 -29.51 -28.49
N GLN A 606 2.21 -30.45 -27.79
CA GLN A 606 2.69 -30.30 -26.42
C GLN A 606 4.18 -30.63 -26.36
N LEU A 607 4.97 -29.76 -25.73
CA LEU A 607 6.42 -29.95 -25.56
C LEU A 607 6.80 -29.98 -24.07
N PRO A 608 7.71 -30.87 -23.65
CA PRO A 608 8.35 -30.76 -22.35
C PRO A 608 9.43 -29.66 -22.43
N LEU A 609 9.20 -28.53 -21.76
CA LEU A 609 10.11 -27.40 -21.79
C LEU A 609 10.92 -27.31 -20.49
N ARG A 610 12.23 -27.14 -20.62
CA ARG A 610 13.16 -26.88 -19.50
C ARG A 610 13.13 -25.38 -19.17
N LEU A 611 12.50 -25.03 -18.05
CA LEU A 611 12.25 -23.64 -17.64
C LEU A 611 13.01 -23.30 -16.37
N VAL A 612 13.68 -22.15 -16.35
CA VAL A 612 14.33 -21.61 -15.14
C VAL A 612 13.26 -21.13 -14.16
N LEU A 613 13.38 -21.51 -12.88
CA LEU A 613 12.56 -20.94 -11.81
C LEU A 613 13.08 -19.54 -11.45
N ASP A 614 12.30 -18.49 -11.69
CA ASP A 614 12.77 -17.12 -11.65
C ASP A 614 11.80 -16.19 -10.90
N THR A 615 12.07 -15.89 -9.63
CA THR A 615 11.29 -14.93 -8.85
C THR A 615 11.62 -13.48 -9.16
N GLY A 616 12.73 -13.20 -9.85
CA GLY A 616 13.11 -11.87 -10.34
C GLY A 616 12.45 -11.51 -11.66
N ALA A 617 11.81 -12.47 -12.34
CA ALA A 617 11.04 -12.27 -13.54
C ALA A 617 9.58 -11.87 -13.24
N GLY A 618 9.15 -10.68 -13.64
CA GLY A 618 7.77 -10.21 -13.46
C GLY A 618 6.72 -10.83 -14.41
N HIS A 619 7.15 -11.57 -15.44
CA HIS A 619 6.26 -12.24 -16.41
C HIS A 619 5.76 -13.61 -15.89
N ALA A 620 4.82 -14.23 -16.59
CA ALA A 620 4.31 -15.56 -16.20
C ALA A 620 5.15 -16.69 -16.81
N LEU A 621 5.36 -16.62 -18.13
CA LEU A 621 6.20 -17.53 -18.90
C LEU A 621 6.97 -16.72 -19.94
N SER A 622 8.24 -17.04 -20.17
CA SER A 622 9.03 -16.54 -21.29
C SER A 622 9.62 -17.72 -22.04
N LEU A 623 9.53 -17.75 -23.38
CA LEU A 623 9.98 -18.86 -24.23
C LEU A 623 10.95 -18.37 -25.31
N GLU A 624 12.11 -19.01 -25.37
CA GLU A 624 13.16 -18.73 -26.35
C GLU A 624 12.91 -19.54 -27.63
N THR A 625 12.44 -18.90 -28.71
CA THR A 625 12.05 -19.61 -29.94
C THR A 625 13.21 -20.28 -30.67
N THR A 626 14.45 -19.93 -30.36
CA THR A 626 15.65 -20.59 -30.90
C THR A 626 16.03 -21.87 -30.17
N SER A 627 15.41 -22.15 -29.00
CA SER A 627 15.75 -23.32 -28.18
C SER A 627 15.17 -24.63 -28.72
N ASP A 628 14.11 -24.58 -29.52
CA ASP A 628 13.51 -25.74 -30.20
C ASP A 628 12.83 -25.27 -31.50
N PRO A 629 13.07 -25.92 -32.66
CA PRO A 629 12.51 -25.49 -33.94
C PRO A 629 10.96 -25.56 -34.02
N ARG A 630 10.32 -26.27 -33.09
CA ARG A 630 8.86 -26.36 -32.96
C ARG A 630 8.28 -25.21 -32.14
N LEU A 631 9.09 -24.47 -31.37
CA LEU A 631 8.67 -23.27 -30.66
C LEU A 631 8.57 -22.10 -31.63
N ARG A 632 7.35 -21.59 -31.81
CA ARG A 632 7.07 -20.45 -32.69
C ARG A 632 6.23 -19.43 -31.94
N VAL A 633 6.43 -18.16 -32.27
CA VAL A 633 5.56 -17.09 -31.79
C VAL A 633 4.15 -17.32 -32.35
N PRO A 634 3.08 -17.28 -31.51
CA PRO A 634 1.72 -17.53 -31.98
C PRO A 634 1.27 -16.49 -33.03
N PRO A 635 0.23 -16.82 -33.84
CA PRO A 635 -0.33 -15.87 -34.81
C PRO A 635 -0.90 -14.61 -34.15
N ALA A 636 -1.68 -14.77 -33.07
CA ALA A 636 -2.16 -13.68 -32.25
C ALA A 636 -1.05 -13.24 -31.29
N ARG A 637 -0.47 -12.06 -31.55
CA ARG A 637 0.70 -11.54 -30.84
C ARG A 637 0.76 -10.02 -30.82
N LEU A 638 1.44 -9.48 -29.82
CA LEU A 638 1.72 -8.07 -29.64
C LEU A 638 3.23 -7.85 -29.62
N ARG A 639 3.75 -7.01 -30.53
CA ARG A 639 5.15 -6.56 -30.45
C ARG A 639 5.27 -5.54 -29.34
N THR A 640 6.13 -5.79 -28.36
CA THR A 640 6.32 -4.85 -27.24
C THR A 640 7.67 -5.04 -26.56
N GLN A 641 7.99 -4.15 -25.62
CA GLN A 641 9.12 -4.32 -24.72
C GLN A 641 8.70 -5.25 -23.57
N LEU A 642 9.35 -6.40 -23.46
CA LEU A 642 8.98 -7.48 -22.53
C LEU A 642 9.48 -7.23 -21.11
N GLY A 643 10.38 -6.27 -20.93
CA GLY A 643 10.93 -5.86 -19.65
C GLY A 643 12.29 -5.18 -19.79
N ARG A 644 13.00 -5.10 -18.67
CA ARG A 644 14.39 -4.64 -18.59
C ARG A 644 15.21 -5.72 -17.90
N GLY A 645 16.28 -6.17 -18.53
CA GLY A 645 17.28 -7.04 -17.92
C GLY A 645 18.48 -6.26 -17.41
N LEU A 646 19.50 -6.98 -16.96
CA LEU A 646 20.76 -6.40 -16.47
C LEU A 646 21.52 -5.59 -17.54
N ASN A 647 21.18 -5.75 -18.82
CA ASN A 647 21.81 -5.01 -19.90
C ASN A 647 20.75 -4.30 -20.73
N GLY A 648 19.76 -3.69 -20.10
CA GLY A 648 18.80 -2.83 -20.79
C GLY A 648 17.54 -3.54 -21.26
N ASN A 649 16.90 -2.95 -22.27
CA ASN A 649 15.57 -3.36 -22.69
C ASN A 649 15.58 -4.73 -23.37
N ILE A 650 14.56 -5.55 -23.08
CA ILE A 650 14.33 -6.83 -23.75
C ILE A 650 13.13 -6.64 -24.67
N ASN A 651 13.33 -6.79 -25.97
CA ASN A 651 12.28 -6.65 -26.96
C ASN A 651 11.80 -8.02 -27.44
N GLY A 652 10.56 -8.06 -27.96
CA GLY A 652 10.02 -9.28 -28.52
C GLY A 652 8.51 -9.22 -28.70
N PHE A 653 7.88 -10.37 -28.58
CA PHE A 653 6.43 -10.52 -28.73
C PHE A 653 5.80 -11.06 -27.46
N LEU A 654 4.63 -10.53 -27.12
CA LEU A 654 3.71 -11.20 -26.22
C LEU A 654 2.72 -12.01 -27.04
N GLY A 655 2.38 -13.19 -26.54
CA GLY A 655 1.32 -14.03 -27.09
C GLY A 655 0.82 -14.96 -26.00
N ARG A 656 -0.05 -15.91 -26.35
CA ARG A 656 -0.58 -16.87 -25.38
C ARG A 656 -0.23 -18.29 -25.74
N VAL A 657 0.20 -19.08 -24.75
CA VAL A 657 0.20 -20.54 -24.87
C VAL A 657 -1.12 -21.07 -24.34
N GLN A 658 -1.62 -22.16 -24.94
CA GLN A 658 -2.93 -22.70 -24.58
C GLN A 658 -2.97 -23.18 -23.13
N ALA A 659 -1.92 -23.90 -22.70
CA ALA A 659 -1.82 -24.32 -21.32
C ALA A 659 -0.39 -24.67 -20.88
N LEU A 660 -0.14 -24.56 -19.58
CA LEU A 660 1.03 -25.08 -18.88
C LEU A 660 0.56 -26.09 -17.83
N GLN A 661 1.19 -27.26 -17.78
CA GLN A 661 0.93 -28.25 -16.76
C GLN A 661 1.92 -28.10 -15.59
N LEU A 662 1.40 -27.75 -14.42
CA LEU A 662 2.13 -27.63 -13.15
C LEU A 662 1.68 -28.74 -12.19
N GLY A 663 2.27 -29.93 -12.38
CA GLY A 663 1.94 -31.11 -11.61
C GLY A 663 0.51 -31.53 -11.91
N ARG A 664 -0.41 -31.35 -10.96
CA ARG A 664 -1.85 -31.61 -11.19
C ARG A 664 -2.63 -30.42 -11.73
N TYR A 665 -2.06 -29.22 -11.69
CA TYR A 665 -2.77 -28.01 -12.07
C TYR A 665 -2.51 -27.71 -13.54
N ARG A 666 -3.59 -27.52 -14.29
CA ARG A 666 -3.53 -27.03 -15.67
C ARG A 666 -3.82 -25.54 -15.64
N ILE A 667 -2.86 -24.74 -16.07
CA ILE A 667 -3.00 -23.29 -16.19
C ILE A 667 -3.25 -22.98 -17.65
N SER A 668 -4.40 -22.38 -17.96
CA SER A 668 -4.83 -22.15 -19.35
C SER A 668 -4.69 -20.69 -19.73
N ASN A 669 -4.60 -20.43 -21.03
CA ASN A 669 -4.56 -19.08 -21.62
C ASN A 669 -3.42 -18.19 -21.06
N LEU A 670 -2.24 -18.78 -20.91
CA LEU A 670 -1.11 -18.19 -20.20
C LEU A 670 -0.41 -17.14 -21.08
N LEU A 671 -0.40 -15.89 -20.63
CA LEU A 671 0.35 -14.83 -21.28
C LEU A 671 1.85 -15.16 -21.24
N THR A 672 2.48 -15.13 -22.40
CA THR A 672 3.83 -15.65 -22.64
C THR A 672 4.64 -14.66 -23.43
N SER A 673 5.84 -14.36 -22.93
CA SER A 673 6.85 -13.54 -23.58
C SER A 673 7.68 -14.39 -24.55
N TYR A 674 7.95 -13.85 -25.74
CA TYR A 674 8.80 -14.43 -26.77
C TYR A 674 9.86 -13.40 -27.12
N PRO A 675 10.96 -13.34 -26.36
CA PRO A 675 12.01 -12.38 -26.59
C PRO A 675 12.72 -12.64 -27.92
N ASP A 676 13.24 -11.57 -28.52
CA ASP A 676 14.00 -11.66 -29.76
C ASP A 676 15.27 -12.49 -29.53
N SER A 677 15.59 -13.33 -30.51
CA SER A 677 16.75 -14.23 -30.42
C SER A 677 18.07 -13.46 -30.25
N ALA A 678 18.19 -12.25 -30.78
CA ALA A 678 19.39 -11.43 -30.60
C ALA A 678 19.59 -10.99 -29.13
N ASP A 679 18.50 -10.83 -28.37
CA ASP A 679 18.53 -10.35 -26.99
C ASP A 679 18.84 -11.48 -25.99
N VAL A 680 18.65 -12.75 -26.41
CA VAL A 680 18.66 -13.92 -25.50
C VAL A 680 19.53 -15.09 -25.98
N ALA A 681 19.57 -15.39 -27.28
CA ALA A 681 20.09 -16.64 -27.84
C ALA A 681 21.62 -16.75 -27.94
N GLY A 682 22.37 -16.04 -27.10
CA GLY A 682 23.84 -16.13 -27.04
C GLY A 682 24.44 -15.95 -25.66
N ARG A 683 23.62 -15.93 -24.60
CA ARG A 683 24.06 -15.46 -23.26
C ARG A 683 23.75 -16.41 -22.10
N ALA A 684 23.20 -17.60 -22.37
CA ALA A 684 22.94 -18.60 -21.34
C ALA A 684 24.09 -19.63 -21.25
N GLU A 685 24.68 -19.79 -20.07
CA GLU A 685 25.73 -20.80 -19.79
C GLU A 685 25.20 -22.24 -19.90
N THR A 686 23.89 -22.40 -19.71
CA THR A 686 23.21 -23.70 -19.66
C THR A 686 21.98 -23.68 -20.55
N PHE A 687 21.73 -24.80 -21.25
CA PHE A 687 20.60 -24.93 -22.16
C PHE A 687 19.26 -24.73 -21.44
N ARG A 688 18.35 -23.96 -22.01
CA ARG A 688 16.98 -23.81 -21.49
C ARG A 688 16.02 -23.47 -22.62
N ASN A 689 14.74 -23.71 -22.39
CA ASN A 689 13.68 -23.26 -23.28
C ASN A 689 13.08 -21.91 -22.87
N GLY A 690 13.35 -21.44 -21.65
CA GLY A 690 12.81 -20.19 -21.15
C GLY A 690 12.78 -20.06 -19.63
N ASN A 691 11.92 -19.17 -19.13
CA ASN A 691 11.79 -18.84 -17.71
C ASN A 691 10.33 -18.95 -17.23
N LEU A 692 10.16 -19.40 -15.99
CA LEU A 692 8.91 -19.42 -15.25
C LEU A 692 8.94 -18.31 -14.20
N GLY A 693 8.13 -17.26 -14.40
CA GLY A 693 8.22 -16.03 -13.61
C GLY A 693 7.15 -15.88 -12.53
N PHE A 694 7.24 -14.77 -11.78
CA PHE A 694 6.49 -14.56 -10.56
C PHE A 694 5.01 -14.23 -10.77
N GLU A 695 4.60 -13.72 -11.94
CA GLU A 695 3.17 -13.52 -12.27
C GLU A 695 2.38 -14.84 -12.21
N LEU A 696 3.05 -15.96 -12.49
CA LEU A 696 2.47 -17.29 -12.34
C LEU A 696 2.65 -17.84 -10.92
N LEU A 697 3.84 -17.69 -10.33
CA LEU A 697 4.12 -18.23 -8.99
C LEU A 697 3.28 -17.57 -7.88
N LYS A 698 2.94 -16.28 -8.02
CA LYS A 698 2.14 -15.53 -7.04
C LYS A 698 0.73 -16.09 -6.82
N ARG A 699 0.25 -16.93 -7.74
CA ARG A 699 -1.06 -17.62 -7.74
C ARG A 699 -1.09 -18.85 -6.84
N PHE A 700 0.04 -19.13 -6.19
CA PHE A 700 0.22 -20.22 -5.28
C PHE A 700 0.90 -19.72 -4.00
N THR A 701 0.55 -20.33 -2.87
CA THR A 701 1.54 -20.47 -1.80
C THR A 701 2.65 -21.38 -2.32
N THR A 702 3.84 -20.81 -2.46
CA THR A 702 4.98 -21.47 -3.11
C THR A 702 6.02 -21.86 -2.05
N ILE A 703 6.50 -23.10 -2.07
CA ILE A 703 7.62 -23.53 -1.22
C ILE A 703 8.78 -23.93 -2.11
N ILE A 704 9.83 -23.11 -2.07
CA ILE A 704 11.10 -23.32 -2.75
C ILE A 704 11.98 -24.12 -1.78
N ASP A 705 12.20 -25.39 -2.12
CA ASP A 705 12.91 -26.36 -1.28
C ASP A 705 14.10 -26.93 -2.05
N TYR A 706 15.11 -26.07 -2.26
CA TYR A 706 16.35 -26.43 -2.92
C TYR A 706 17.09 -27.58 -2.21
N PRO A 707 17.21 -27.61 -0.86
CA PRO A 707 17.89 -28.71 -0.15
C PRO A 707 17.31 -30.10 -0.42
N HIS A 708 16.04 -30.18 -0.80
CA HIS A 708 15.37 -31.44 -1.16
C HIS A 708 14.97 -31.53 -2.64
N ASN A 709 15.56 -30.68 -3.50
CA ASN A 709 15.35 -30.67 -4.95
C ASN A 709 13.88 -30.64 -5.38
N GLN A 710 13.05 -29.81 -4.73
CA GLN A 710 11.62 -29.75 -5.04
C GLN A 710 11.02 -28.35 -4.92
N LEU A 711 9.96 -28.13 -5.70
CA LEU A 711 9.06 -26.99 -5.60
C LEU A 711 7.68 -27.50 -5.20
N LEU A 712 7.07 -26.92 -4.16
CA LEU A 712 5.70 -27.24 -3.77
C LEU A 712 4.77 -26.06 -4.03
N LEU A 713 3.61 -26.34 -4.61
CA LEU A 713 2.63 -25.33 -4.98
C LEU A 713 1.24 -25.68 -4.44
N LYS A 714 0.60 -24.72 -3.78
CA LYS A 714 -0.81 -24.79 -3.36
C LYS A 714 -1.55 -23.55 -3.86
N PRO A 715 -2.62 -23.70 -4.66
CA PRO A 715 -3.43 -22.56 -5.12
C PRO A 715 -3.87 -21.65 -3.98
N ASN A 716 -3.83 -20.34 -4.21
CA ASN A 716 -4.33 -19.30 -3.31
C ASN A 716 -5.52 -18.54 -3.94
N SER A 717 -5.98 -17.45 -3.34
CA SER A 717 -7.11 -16.66 -3.88
C SER A 717 -6.87 -16.11 -5.30
N LEU A 718 -5.63 -15.81 -5.67
CA LEU A 718 -5.25 -15.27 -6.99
C LEU A 718 -5.20 -16.35 -8.10
N PHE A 719 -5.44 -17.62 -7.76
CA PHE A 719 -5.29 -18.74 -8.70
C PHE A 719 -6.12 -18.60 -9.97
N ARG A 720 -7.28 -17.95 -9.89
CA ARG A 720 -8.23 -17.80 -11.01
C ARG A 720 -8.10 -16.48 -11.76
N ASP A 721 -7.21 -15.59 -11.35
CA ASP A 721 -7.06 -14.29 -12.01
C ASP A 721 -6.75 -14.48 -13.51
N PRO A 722 -7.15 -13.58 -14.40
CA PRO A 722 -6.69 -13.64 -15.78
C PRO A 722 -5.20 -13.28 -15.86
N PHE A 723 -4.52 -13.74 -16.92
CA PHE A 723 -3.18 -13.26 -17.28
C PHE A 723 -3.33 -12.11 -18.27
N GLU A 724 -3.33 -10.87 -17.77
CA GLU A 724 -3.50 -9.68 -18.61
C GLU A 724 -2.18 -8.95 -18.82
N HIS A 725 -2.07 -8.27 -19.96
CA HIS A 725 -1.07 -7.24 -20.23
C HIS A 725 -1.69 -5.86 -20.01
N ASP A 726 -0.88 -4.81 -19.85
CA ASP A 726 -1.43 -3.47 -19.78
C ASP A 726 -2.19 -3.17 -21.08
N MET A 727 -3.34 -2.53 -20.93
CA MET A 727 -4.25 -2.26 -22.03
C MET A 727 -4.13 -0.81 -22.51
N CYS A 728 -3.10 -0.09 -22.06
CA CYS A 728 -2.93 1.33 -22.34
C CYS A 728 -1.91 1.59 -23.46
N GLY A 729 -0.91 0.72 -23.61
CA GLY A 729 0.12 0.87 -24.64
C GLY A 729 1.13 1.96 -24.33
N PHE A 730 1.54 2.13 -23.07
CA PHE A 730 2.70 2.95 -22.69
C PHE A 730 3.46 2.29 -21.52
N ASP A 731 4.75 2.62 -21.41
CA ASP A 731 5.57 2.26 -20.26
C ASP A 731 5.74 3.45 -19.31
N LEU A 732 5.80 3.16 -18.01
CA LEU A 732 5.99 4.15 -16.95
C LEU A 732 7.32 3.98 -16.24
N LEU A 733 7.92 5.13 -15.93
CA LEU A 733 9.04 5.26 -15.01
C LEU A 733 8.65 6.17 -13.86
N ALA A 734 8.83 5.70 -12.63
CA ALA A 734 8.70 6.50 -11.43
C ALA A 734 9.99 7.31 -11.19
N PHE A 735 9.86 8.54 -10.73
CA PHE A 735 10.98 9.42 -10.44
C PHE A 735 10.62 10.47 -9.38
N GLY A 736 11.59 11.32 -9.04
CA GLY A 736 11.43 12.37 -8.02
C GLY A 736 11.49 11.82 -6.58
N PRO A 737 11.34 12.70 -5.59
CA PRO A 737 11.31 12.30 -4.18
C PRO A 737 10.26 11.23 -3.93
N GLY A 738 10.63 10.14 -3.26
CA GLY A 738 9.71 9.05 -2.93
C GLY A 738 9.16 8.25 -4.12
N PHE A 739 9.64 8.47 -5.35
CA PHE A 739 9.16 7.79 -6.57
C PHE A 739 7.66 8.01 -6.85
N GLN A 740 7.13 9.18 -6.49
CA GLN A 740 5.71 9.54 -6.63
C GLN A 740 5.39 10.35 -7.89
N ARG A 741 6.36 10.56 -8.79
CA ARG A 741 6.13 11.20 -10.09
C ARG A 741 6.33 10.19 -11.20
N TYR A 742 5.53 10.28 -12.25
CA TYR A 742 5.47 9.25 -13.28
C TYR A 742 5.65 9.85 -14.66
N ARG A 743 6.57 9.30 -15.45
CA ARG A 743 6.81 9.72 -16.82
C ARG A 743 6.53 8.59 -17.78
N LEU A 744 5.91 8.93 -18.91
CA LEU A 744 5.75 8.03 -20.03
C LEU A 744 7.12 7.79 -20.67
N LEU A 745 7.68 6.61 -20.47
CA LEU A 745 8.99 6.25 -21.00
C LEU A 745 8.91 5.85 -22.48
N ARG A 746 7.83 5.16 -22.84
CA ARG A 746 7.57 4.67 -24.19
C ARG A 746 6.08 4.71 -24.46
N ILE A 747 5.72 4.88 -25.72
CA ILE A 747 4.35 4.74 -26.21
C ILE A 747 4.36 3.74 -27.36
N GLU A 748 3.40 2.82 -27.35
CA GLU A 748 3.21 1.83 -28.40
C GLU A 748 2.62 2.47 -29.66
N PRO A 749 3.27 2.30 -30.83
CA PRO A 749 2.70 2.75 -32.10
C PRO A 749 1.35 2.10 -32.39
N GLY A 750 0.38 2.93 -32.77
CA GLY A 750 -1.02 2.56 -32.98
C GLY A 750 -1.77 2.13 -31.72
N GLY A 751 -1.15 2.23 -30.53
CA GLY A 751 -1.74 1.82 -29.26
C GLY A 751 -2.71 2.86 -28.67
N PRO A 752 -3.50 2.49 -27.64
CA PRO A 752 -4.50 3.38 -27.05
C PRO A 752 -3.94 4.71 -26.52
N ALA A 753 -2.74 4.69 -25.96
CA ALA A 753 -2.02 5.87 -25.49
C ALA A 753 -1.71 6.87 -26.61
N GLU A 754 -1.18 6.38 -27.74
CA GLU A 754 -0.85 7.21 -28.89
C GLU A 754 -2.12 7.82 -29.50
N GLN A 755 -3.17 7.00 -29.64
CA GLN A 755 -4.48 7.44 -30.12
C GLN A 755 -5.11 8.53 -29.23
N ALA A 756 -4.82 8.49 -27.92
CA ALA A 756 -5.27 9.50 -26.97
C ALA A 756 -4.38 10.76 -26.95
N GLY A 757 -3.34 10.84 -27.78
CA GLY A 757 -2.46 12.02 -27.91
C GLY A 757 -1.36 12.13 -26.85
N LEU A 758 -1.15 11.08 -26.07
CA LEU A 758 -0.02 10.99 -25.15
C LEU A 758 1.29 10.90 -25.94
N LYS A 759 2.38 11.48 -25.41
CA LYS A 759 3.72 11.40 -26.03
C LYS A 759 4.76 10.91 -25.03
N VAL A 760 5.83 10.35 -25.57
CA VAL A 760 7.01 9.99 -24.79
C VAL A 760 7.53 11.21 -24.03
N ASN A 761 7.95 10.99 -22.80
CA ASN A 761 8.38 11.95 -21.78
C ASN A 761 7.29 12.82 -21.14
N ASP A 762 6.02 12.64 -21.50
CA ASP A 762 4.93 13.27 -20.75
C ASP A 762 4.97 12.84 -19.28
N GLU A 763 4.82 13.80 -18.38
CA GLU A 763 4.67 13.51 -16.96
C GLU A 763 3.20 13.38 -16.63
N ILE A 764 2.80 12.28 -16.01
CA ILE A 764 1.42 12.12 -15.52
C ILE A 764 1.27 13.02 -14.30
N ILE A 765 0.33 13.96 -14.40
CA ILE A 765 -0.06 14.87 -13.33
C ILE A 765 -1.27 14.33 -12.59
N SER A 766 -2.23 13.72 -13.28
CA SER A 766 -3.34 13.02 -12.64
C SER A 766 -3.89 11.88 -13.50
N ILE A 767 -4.53 10.92 -12.84
CA ILE A 767 -5.31 9.82 -13.45
C ILE A 767 -6.71 9.90 -12.86
N ASN A 768 -7.73 9.95 -13.71
CA ASN A 768 -9.13 10.22 -13.34
C ASN A 768 -9.27 11.45 -12.43
N LEU A 769 -8.51 12.51 -12.78
CA LEU A 769 -8.40 13.77 -12.04
C LEU A 769 -7.78 13.63 -10.64
N ILE A 770 -7.35 12.45 -10.21
CA ILE A 770 -6.62 12.22 -8.96
C ILE A 770 -5.13 12.45 -9.22
N PRO A 771 -4.44 13.33 -8.46
CA PRO A 771 -3.03 13.61 -8.75
C PRO A 771 -2.17 12.35 -8.71
N ALA A 772 -1.17 12.29 -9.59
CA ALA A 772 -0.44 11.06 -9.86
C ALA A 772 0.32 10.57 -8.63
N GLU A 773 0.80 11.47 -7.77
CA GLU A 773 1.52 11.20 -6.52
C GLU A 773 0.73 10.40 -5.48
N PHE A 774 -0.61 10.34 -5.60
CA PHE A 774 -1.46 9.53 -4.72
C PHE A 774 -1.50 8.06 -5.11
N PHE A 775 -0.97 7.68 -6.27
CA PHE A 775 -0.89 6.30 -6.71
C PHE A 775 0.53 5.78 -6.53
N SER A 776 0.68 4.51 -6.16
CA SER A 776 1.94 3.79 -6.41
C SER A 776 2.00 3.31 -7.86
N LEU A 777 3.19 3.00 -8.35
CA LEU A 777 3.35 2.41 -9.69
C LEU A 777 2.59 1.07 -9.83
N THR A 778 2.44 0.32 -8.73
CA THR A 778 1.64 -0.90 -8.67
C THR A 778 0.15 -0.61 -8.81
N ASP A 779 -0.37 0.47 -8.21
CA ASP A 779 -1.77 0.86 -8.36
C ASP A 779 -2.06 1.32 -9.79
N ILE A 780 -1.15 2.12 -10.37
CA ILE A 780 -1.26 2.52 -11.77
C ILE A 780 -1.28 1.28 -12.65
N SER A 781 -0.32 0.37 -12.47
CA SER A 781 -0.29 -0.90 -13.21
C SER A 781 -1.62 -1.65 -13.10
N ARG A 782 -2.18 -1.83 -11.89
CA ARG A 782 -3.49 -2.49 -11.70
C ARG A 782 -4.62 -1.80 -12.48
N MET A 783 -4.66 -0.47 -12.50
CA MET A 783 -5.65 0.28 -13.28
C MET A 783 -5.51 -0.01 -14.78
N LEU A 784 -4.28 -0.05 -15.30
CA LEU A 784 -4.01 -0.31 -16.72
C LEU A 784 -4.35 -1.73 -17.17
N HIS A 785 -4.48 -2.69 -16.24
CA HIS A 785 -4.84 -4.09 -16.50
C HIS A 785 -6.33 -4.40 -16.24
N SER A 786 -7.11 -3.42 -15.77
CA SER A 786 -8.39 -3.68 -15.08
C SER A 786 -9.48 -4.31 -15.95
N ALA A 787 -9.78 -3.73 -17.12
CA ALA A 787 -10.79 -4.29 -18.03
C ALA A 787 -10.66 -3.71 -19.44
N ASP A 788 -10.94 -4.56 -20.43
CA ASP A 788 -11.08 -4.14 -21.83
C ASP A 788 -12.24 -3.15 -21.98
N GLY A 789 -12.01 -2.07 -22.73
CA GLY A 789 -12.97 -1.01 -22.98
C GLY A 789 -13.08 0.07 -21.90
N ARG A 790 -12.49 -0.12 -20.70
CA ARG A 790 -12.49 0.88 -19.63
C ARG A 790 -11.80 2.17 -20.07
N GLN A 791 -12.32 3.33 -19.69
CA GLN A 791 -11.68 4.61 -19.99
C GLN A 791 -10.96 5.18 -18.78
N LEU A 792 -9.73 5.64 -18.98
CA LEU A 792 -8.93 6.35 -18.00
C LEU A 792 -8.64 7.76 -18.52
N LEU A 793 -8.84 8.76 -17.67
CA LEU A 793 -8.56 10.16 -17.99
C LEU A 793 -7.20 10.57 -17.41
N PHE A 794 -6.24 10.82 -18.27
CA PHE A 794 -4.92 11.31 -17.87
C PHE A 794 -4.86 12.82 -18.04
N VAL A 795 -4.38 13.54 -17.03
CA VAL A 795 -3.83 14.89 -17.22
C VAL A 795 -2.33 14.74 -17.19
N VAL A 796 -1.66 15.17 -18.24
CA VAL A 796 -0.22 15.08 -18.39
C VAL A 796 0.39 16.44 -18.63
N ARG A 797 1.62 16.63 -18.18
CA ARG A 797 2.45 17.79 -18.52
C ARG A 797 3.37 17.41 -19.67
N ARG A 798 3.33 18.22 -20.73
CA ARG A 798 4.11 17.99 -21.94
C ARG A 798 5.61 18.16 -21.65
N ALA A 799 6.42 17.23 -22.14
CA ALA A 799 7.86 17.27 -21.90
C ALA A 799 8.50 18.59 -22.35
N GLY A 800 9.24 19.25 -21.46
CA GLY A 800 9.95 20.50 -21.75
C GLY A 800 9.07 21.75 -21.81
N THR A 801 7.79 21.65 -21.44
CA THR A 801 6.88 22.80 -21.31
C THR A 801 6.07 22.71 -20.01
N ASP A 802 5.42 23.80 -19.61
CA ASP A 802 4.42 23.81 -18.52
C ASP A 802 2.99 23.58 -19.04
N GLU A 803 2.84 23.14 -20.28
CA GLU A 803 1.53 22.90 -20.90
C GLU A 803 0.92 21.60 -20.36
N LEU A 804 -0.30 21.69 -19.84
CA LEU A 804 -1.10 20.55 -19.42
C LEU A 804 -1.99 20.09 -20.57
N GLN A 805 -2.04 18.78 -20.80
CA GLN A 805 -2.93 18.16 -21.76
C GLN A 805 -3.76 17.07 -21.11
N THR A 806 -5.01 16.97 -21.55
CA THR A 806 -5.93 15.92 -21.09
C THR A 806 -6.06 14.86 -22.17
N ALA A 807 -5.85 13.60 -21.81
CA ALA A 807 -5.92 12.45 -22.70
C ALA A 807 -6.88 11.42 -22.12
N ARG A 808 -7.92 11.04 -22.88
CA ARG A 808 -8.83 9.96 -22.50
C ARG A 808 -8.39 8.67 -23.20
N VAL A 809 -7.78 7.77 -22.45
CA VAL A 809 -7.28 6.48 -22.95
C VAL A 809 -8.35 5.42 -22.73
N ARG A 810 -8.81 4.79 -23.81
CA ARG A 810 -9.68 3.61 -23.74
C ARG A 810 -8.82 2.36 -23.71
N LEU A 811 -8.77 1.69 -22.57
CA LEU A 811 -8.09 0.42 -22.40
C LEU A 811 -8.56 -0.58 -23.45
N THR A 812 -7.64 -1.19 -24.17
CA THR A 812 -7.94 -2.17 -25.24
C THR A 812 -7.10 -3.43 -25.04
N ARG A 813 -7.76 -4.59 -24.89
CA ARG A 813 -7.10 -5.89 -24.91
C ARG A 813 -6.73 -6.23 -26.34
N ARG A 814 -5.42 -6.38 -26.60
CA ARG A 814 -4.89 -6.66 -27.94
C ARG A 814 -4.59 -8.15 -28.18
N ILE A 815 -4.39 -8.94 -27.11
CA ILE A 815 -4.01 -10.36 -27.17
C ILE A 815 -4.58 -11.21 -26.04
#